data_AF-A0A3D3R0W9-F1
#
_entry.id   AF-A0A3D3R0W9-F1
#
_cell.length_a   1.000
_cell.length_b   1.000
_cell.length_c   1.000
_cell.angle_alpha   90.00
_cell.angle_beta   90.00
_cell.angle_gamma   90.00
#
_symmetry.space_group_name_H-M   'P 1'
#
loop_
_entity.id
_entity.type
_entity.pdbx_description
1 polymer ?
#
loop_
_entity_poly.entity_id
_entity_poly.type
_entity_poly.pdbx_seq_one_letter_code
_entity_poly.pdbx_strand_id
1 'polypeptide(L)'
;MSVDTINSVAEAWLFIVMHMFWQSTVVALLVLVVVCWKDRISANIRYALLMLALIKFVVPPFFAMPGGIFSQWEISNGSSVEKTSSMVSVLPPERENLVVPSFESVTPGRNDLPVPVQNNPKKEVRSTTEIAESPVSIIPSSSVIQQEPTVSISPIAWLMIGSLIVTLAFLLWMAKSSFHLMRIMARCKDADGLMLEEFRELTRSMGLRRRIRLLLSPAPVTPMACGLIRPTVIVPAAMLAQLSATEQRAVFAHELAHHRRFDPAALWIQGFIRALWWFHPLVWMLHRNMQRVREQCCDDLIVVENLVTKDEYCAALVRALEWCSVRTQILQLSALQMRPLQSRITRVLNPRVRRSARLSKLAWGIAILLSAAILPGLALRSGDAVADVLATNKSEQQENDQAVIESNPDHAEIGGLILDEKGNPVEAIVYCSQVINKVVDFQSTTTDADGRFHFDDISADRCALTVVAAGKSYTGTYVTVQAGQNQRNLKLIVSRPESLVLNIQDKQGKPVAGVEFSYVNWNVKGGSRWWLQREWLDRMKIACPTSDAEGRLVIEGIPADVDCNVLVKHKDYVNGLIENVRTSKENTITLDKGVPVEIQAIEAETGEPATEATIRITGYPKSINVSNVPVDSEGKYRTRFPIMSHRVTAFHRCISTLTSLKSILIN
;
A
#
# COMPACT_ATOMS: atom_id res chain seq x y z
N MET A 1 -3.94 18.57 17.15
CA MET A 1 -4.11 17.34 16.35
C MET A 1 -3.57 16.21 17.19
N SER A 2 -4.36 15.19 17.55
CA SER A 2 -3.85 14.07 18.35
C SER A 2 -2.80 13.29 17.54
N VAL A 3 -1.87 12.63 18.21
CA VAL A 3 -0.84 11.82 17.55
C VAL A 3 -1.49 10.68 16.75
N ASP A 4 -2.63 10.15 17.20
CA ASP A 4 -3.41 9.17 16.43
C ASP A 4 -3.97 9.74 15.13
N THR A 5 -4.41 11.00 15.13
CA THR A 5 -4.80 11.69 13.89
C THR A 5 -3.61 11.88 12.95
N ILE A 6 -2.42 12.18 13.48
CA ILE A 6 -1.20 12.31 12.66
C ILE A 6 -0.86 10.96 12.01
N ASN A 7 -0.94 9.88 12.78
CA ASN A 7 -0.64 8.53 12.31
C ASN A 7 -1.65 8.06 11.24
N SER A 8 -2.95 8.26 11.44
CA SER A 8 -3.97 7.89 10.45
C SER A 8 -3.86 8.69 9.15
N VAL A 9 -3.59 10.00 9.25
CA VAL A 9 -3.30 10.85 8.07
C VAL A 9 -2.05 10.36 7.34
N ALA A 10 -1.01 9.95 8.07
CA ALA A 10 0.22 9.45 7.46
C ALA A 10 0.03 8.12 6.71
N GLU A 11 -0.81 7.22 7.23
CA GLU A 11 -1.17 5.98 6.53
C GLU A 11 -1.98 6.24 5.26
N ALA A 12 -3.00 7.11 5.34
CA ALA A 12 -3.77 7.52 4.16
C ALA A 12 -2.87 8.19 3.11
N TRP A 13 -1.95 9.06 3.54
CA TRP A 13 -0.95 9.68 2.67
C TRP A 13 -0.07 8.64 1.99
N LEU A 14 0.47 7.67 2.73
CA LEU A 14 1.34 6.63 2.17
C LEU A 14 0.59 5.78 1.14
N PHE A 15 -0.66 5.42 1.42
CA PHE A 15 -1.52 4.71 0.49
C PHE A 15 -1.69 5.49 -0.82
N ILE A 16 -2.06 6.77 -0.75
CA ILE A 16 -2.24 7.63 -1.91
C ILE A 16 -0.93 7.76 -2.72
N VAL A 17 0.19 8.06 -2.04
CA VAL A 17 1.50 8.23 -2.69
C VAL A 17 1.94 6.94 -3.37
N MET A 18 1.74 5.79 -2.75
CA MET A 18 2.12 4.50 -3.33
C MET A 18 1.31 4.18 -4.60
N HIS A 19 -0.01 4.43 -4.57
CA HIS A 19 -0.85 4.26 -5.76
C HIS A 19 -0.48 5.25 -6.89
N MET A 20 -0.23 6.52 -6.56
CA MET A 20 0.24 7.50 -7.53
C MET A 20 1.61 7.14 -8.11
N PHE A 21 2.52 6.60 -7.29
CA PHE A 21 3.87 6.23 -7.70
C PHE A 21 3.85 5.18 -8.80
N TRP A 22 3.21 4.03 -8.59
CA TRP A 22 3.27 2.94 -9.57
C TRP A 22 2.48 3.28 -10.85
N GLN A 23 1.30 3.91 -10.73
CA GLN A 23 0.48 4.29 -11.88
C GLN A 23 1.20 5.29 -12.78
N SER A 24 1.78 6.34 -12.17
CA SER A 24 2.49 7.37 -12.91
C SER A 24 3.79 6.84 -13.50
N THR A 25 4.44 5.88 -12.84
CA THR A 25 5.61 5.16 -13.37
C THR A 25 5.29 4.43 -14.66
N VAL A 26 4.21 3.64 -14.69
CA VAL A 26 3.78 2.89 -15.89
C VAL A 26 3.49 3.84 -17.04
N VAL A 27 2.72 4.90 -16.80
CA VAL A 27 2.39 5.92 -17.82
C VAL A 27 3.65 6.62 -18.33
N ALA A 28 4.55 7.01 -17.44
CA ALA A 28 5.80 7.67 -17.80
C ALA A 28 6.69 6.79 -18.68
N LEU A 29 6.81 5.49 -18.37
CA LEU A 29 7.58 4.55 -19.18
C LEU A 29 6.97 4.38 -20.57
N LEU A 30 5.66 4.17 -20.67
CA LEU A 30 4.97 4.04 -21.95
C LEU A 30 5.17 5.28 -22.83
N VAL A 31 5.01 6.48 -22.26
CA VAL A 31 5.22 7.73 -22.98
C VAL A 31 6.68 7.90 -23.40
N LEU A 32 7.64 7.56 -22.55
CA LEU A 32 9.06 7.64 -22.90
C LEU A 32 9.41 6.71 -24.06
N VAL A 33 8.82 5.50 -24.12
CA VAL A 33 8.98 4.57 -25.24
C VAL A 33 8.42 5.18 -26.54
N VAL A 34 7.20 5.72 -26.50
CA VAL A 34 6.59 6.37 -27.70
C VAL A 34 7.43 7.56 -28.18
N VAL A 35 7.96 8.36 -27.25
CA VAL A 35 8.78 9.54 -27.55
C VAL A 35 10.15 9.18 -28.15
N CYS A 36 10.63 7.94 -27.99
CA CYS A 36 11.84 7.44 -28.65
C CYS A 36 11.69 7.35 -30.18
N TRP A 37 10.47 7.23 -30.72
CA TRP A 37 10.21 7.26 -32.17
C TRP A 37 10.16 8.69 -32.75
N LYS A 38 11.26 9.41 -32.60
CA LYS A 38 11.39 10.86 -32.88
C LYS A 38 11.02 11.28 -34.30
N ASP A 39 11.23 10.43 -35.30
CA ASP A 39 11.07 10.79 -36.72
C ASP A 39 9.64 10.59 -37.24
N ARG A 40 8.83 9.78 -36.56
CA ARG A 40 7.45 9.46 -36.97
C ARG A 40 6.41 10.40 -36.37
N ILE A 41 6.76 11.07 -35.26
CA ILE A 41 5.82 11.86 -34.44
C ILE A 41 6.30 13.32 -34.36
N SER A 42 5.41 14.28 -34.63
CA SER A 42 5.74 15.71 -34.54
C SER A 42 6.16 16.10 -33.11
N ALA A 43 6.98 17.15 -32.99
CA ALA A 43 7.44 17.62 -31.68
C ALA A 43 6.27 18.01 -30.77
N ASN A 44 5.23 18.63 -31.33
CA ASN A 44 4.04 19.03 -30.59
C ASN A 44 3.28 17.85 -29.97
N ILE A 45 3.13 16.73 -30.67
CA ILE A 45 2.49 15.53 -30.12
C ILE A 45 3.36 14.93 -29.01
N ARG A 46 4.69 14.84 -29.23
CA ARG A 46 5.62 14.37 -28.20
C ARG A 46 5.56 15.26 -26.95
N TYR A 47 5.45 16.58 -27.12
CA TYR A 47 5.31 17.54 -26.02
C TYR A 47 4.01 17.29 -25.25
N ALA A 48 2.88 17.12 -25.95
CA ALA A 48 1.59 16.86 -25.34
C ALA A 48 1.58 15.55 -24.53
N LEU A 49 2.17 14.46 -25.07
CA LEU A 49 2.30 13.19 -24.37
C LEU A 49 3.17 13.30 -23.11
N LEU A 50 4.32 13.99 -23.21
CA LEU A 50 5.19 14.24 -22.06
C LEU A 50 4.50 15.09 -20.98
N MET A 51 3.73 16.10 -21.39
CA MET A 51 2.94 16.92 -20.47
C MET A 51 1.84 16.09 -19.79
N LEU A 52 1.16 15.21 -20.53
CA LEU A 52 0.14 14.32 -19.97
C LEU A 52 0.72 13.36 -18.93
N ALA A 53 1.86 12.73 -19.25
CA ALA A 53 2.58 11.88 -18.31
C ALA A 53 2.99 12.64 -17.04
N LEU A 54 3.43 13.89 -17.18
CA LEU A 54 3.79 14.74 -16.06
C LEU A 54 2.56 15.10 -15.20
N ILE A 55 1.45 15.50 -15.80
CA ILE A 55 0.21 15.83 -15.09
C ILE A 55 -0.32 14.65 -14.28
N LYS A 56 -0.16 13.40 -14.78
CA LYS A 56 -0.57 12.19 -14.04
C LYS A 56 0.07 12.08 -12.66
N PHE A 57 1.28 12.61 -12.45
CA PHE A 57 1.95 12.64 -11.15
C PHE A 57 1.28 13.57 -10.11
N VAL A 58 0.36 14.44 -10.52
CA VAL A 58 -0.34 15.36 -9.59
C VAL A 58 -1.81 14.97 -9.44
N VAL A 59 -2.39 14.27 -10.42
CA VAL A 59 -3.79 13.88 -10.40
C VAL A 59 -3.99 12.71 -9.42
N PRO A 60 -4.69 12.94 -8.28
CA PRO A 60 -4.93 11.90 -7.29
C PRO A 60 -5.79 10.76 -7.86
N PRO A 61 -5.68 9.55 -7.31
CA PRO A 61 -6.38 8.39 -7.84
C PRO A 61 -7.92 8.46 -7.72
N PHE A 62 -8.45 9.36 -6.90
CA PHE A 62 -9.89 9.48 -6.61
C PHE A 62 -10.73 10.11 -7.73
N PHE A 63 -10.13 10.64 -8.81
CA PHE A 63 -10.88 11.12 -9.98
C PHE A 63 -11.31 9.94 -10.88
N ALA A 64 -12.11 9.02 -10.35
CA ALA A 64 -12.60 7.89 -11.13
C ALA A 64 -13.72 8.32 -12.08
N MET A 65 -13.45 8.32 -13.38
CA MET A 65 -14.50 8.21 -14.39
C MET A 65 -14.73 6.72 -14.70
N PRO A 66 -15.97 6.28 -14.97
CA PRO A 66 -16.31 4.88 -15.28
C PRO A 66 -15.56 4.24 -16.47
N GLY A 67 -14.77 5.01 -17.23
CA GLY A 67 -14.05 4.57 -18.44
C GLY A 67 -12.51 4.61 -18.35
N GLY A 68 -11.91 4.77 -17.17
CA GLY A 68 -10.45 4.76 -17.03
C GLY A 68 -9.85 3.36 -17.20
N ILE A 69 -8.69 3.24 -17.85
CA ILE A 69 -8.00 1.94 -18.00
C ILE A 69 -7.65 1.35 -16.63
N PHE A 70 -7.37 2.21 -15.65
CA PHE A 70 -7.08 1.79 -14.27
C PHE A 70 -8.33 1.59 -13.42
N SER A 71 -9.52 2.05 -13.82
CA SER A 71 -10.75 1.82 -13.05
C SER A 71 -11.28 0.40 -13.20
N GLN A 72 -10.86 -0.32 -14.24
CA GLN A 72 -11.18 -1.73 -14.46
C GLN A 72 -10.22 -2.70 -13.75
N TRP A 73 -9.10 -2.21 -13.20
CA TRP A 73 -8.21 -3.01 -12.37
C TRP A 73 -8.81 -3.11 -10.96
N GLU A 74 -9.90 -3.86 -10.84
CA GLU A 74 -10.56 -4.13 -9.58
C GLU A 74 -9.64 -4.98 -8.68
N ILE A 75 -9.12 -4.40 -7.59
CA ILE A 75 -8.76 -5.22 -6.43
C ILE A 75 -10.09 -5.52 -5.77
N SER A 76 -10.62 -6.72 -6.00
CA SER A 76 -11.80 -7.25 -5.33
C SER A 76 -11.62 -7.20 -3.80
N ASN A 77 -12.01 -6.09 -3.19
CA ASN A 77 -12.62 -6.11 -1.87
C ASN A 77 -14.11 -6.34 -2.12
N GLY A 78 -14.44 -7.62 -2.35
CA GLY A 78 -15.76 -8.07 -2.80
C GLY A 78 -16.87 -7.59 -1.87
N SER A 79 -17.67 -6.66 -2.36
CA SER A 79 -18.99 -6.32 -1.80
C SER A 79 -19.91 -5.90 -2.95
N SER A 80 -20.11 -6.81 -3.90
CA SER A 80 -21.19 -6.69 -4.88
C SER A 80 -22.48 -7.21 -4.26
N VAL A 81 -23.31 -6.26 -3.87
CA VAL A 81 -24.71 -6.43 -3.46
C VAL A 81 -25.54 -6.86 -4.67
N GLU A 82 -26.09 -8.07 -4.66
CA GLU A 82 -27.26 -8.42 -5.48
C GLU A 82 -28.53 -8.40 -4.61
N LYS A 83 -29.44 -7.50 -4.99
CA LYS A 83 -30.79 -7.32 -4.45
C LYS A 83 -31.67 -8.49 -4.89
N THR A 84 -32.24 -9.20 -3.92
CA THR A 84 -33.57 -9.82 -4.09
C THR A 84 -34.33 -9.72 -2.77
N SER A 85 -35.35 -8.87 -2.76
CA SER A 85 -36.35 -8.77 -1.70
C SER A 85 -37.42 -9.83 -1.90
N SER A 86 -37.79 -10.55 -0.84
CA SER A 86 -39.17 -11.01 -0.63
C SER A 86 -39.41 -11.57 0.78
N MET A 87 -40.26 -10.83 1.51
CA MET A 87 -41.31 -11.25 2.46
C MET A 87 -40.99 -11.89 3.82
N VAL A 88 -41.02 -11.03 4.85
CA VAL A 88 -41.93 -10.98 6.03
C VAL A 88 -42.65 -12.26 6.48
N SER A 89 -42.58 -12.50 7.82
CA SER A 89 -43.59 -13.05 8.76
C SER A 89 -43.02 -14.24 9.55
N VAL A 90 -43.09 -14.43 10.88
CA VAL A 90 -43.68 -13.80 12.08
C VAL A 90 -42.94 -14.42 13.31
N LEU A 91 -42.91 -13.71 14.46
CA LEU A 91 -42.23 -14.04 15.75
C LEU A 91 -42.86 -15.23 16.57
N PRO A 92 -42.20 -15.69 17.67
CA PRO A 92 -42.16 -17.06 18.24
C PRO A 92 -43.02 -17.20 19.52
N PRO A 93 -42.95 -18.29 20.34
CA PRO A 93 -41.84 -18.61 21.29
C PRO A 93 -41.52 -20.14 21.27
N GLU A 94 -40.56 -20.75 21.98
CA GLU A 94 -40.30 -20.75 23.42
C GLU A 94 -39.05 -21.60 23.74
N ARG A 95 -38.44 -21.36 24.89
CA ARG A 95 -37.13 -21.86 25.37
C ARG A 95 -37.14 -23.35 25.70
N GLU A 96 -36.01 -24.04 25.48
CA GLU A 96 -35.51 -25.03 26.45
C GLU A 96 -33.99 -25.25 26.31
N ASN A 97 -33.34 -25.41 27.48
CA ASN A 97 -31.90 -25.52 27.66
C ASN A 97 -31.33 -26.78 27.01
N LEU A 98 -30.20 -26.69 26.29
CA LEU A 98 -29.44 -27.87 25.87
C LEU A 98 -27.97 -27.80 26.30
N VAL A 99 -27.62 -28.85 27.04
CA VAL A 99 -26.35 -29.16 27.66
C VAL A 99 -25.39 -29.70 26.58
N VAL A 100 -24.16 -29.17 26.55
CA VAL A 100 -23.08 -29.67 25.69
C VAL A 100 -22.59 -31.05 26.20
N PRO A 101 -22.55 -32.11 25.37
CA PRO A 101 -21.88 -33.35 25.74
C PRO A 101 -20.44 -33.40 25.20
N SER A 102 -19.54 -33.82 26.09
CA SER A 102 -18.16 -34.23 25.83
C SER A 102 -18.09 -35.45 24.90
N PHE A 103 -17.16 -35.43 23.94
CA PHE A 103 -16.88 -36.56 23.06
C PHE A 103 -16.22 -37.72 23.84
N GLU A 104 -16.92 -38.85 23.95
CA GLU A 104 -16.34 -40.13 24.35
C GLU A 104 -15.73 -40.84 23.14
N SER A 105 -14.46 -41.21 23.27
CA SER A 105 -13.76 -42.13 22.39
C SER A 105 -14.09 -43.57 22.77
N VAL A 106 -14.67 -44.31 21.82
CA VAL A 106 -14.95 -45.75 21.95
C VAL A 106 -13.66 -46.54 21.70
N THR A 107 -13.22 -47.35 22.66
CA THR A 107 -12.47 -48.60 22.41
C THR A 107 -12.97 -49.71 23.34
N PRO A 108 -13.04 -50.98 22.90
CA PRO A 108 -13.73 -52.04 23.64
C PRO A 108 -12.80 -52.94 24.47
N GLY A 109 -13.22 -53.22 25.71
CA GLY A 109 -13.24 -54.56 26.31
C GLY A 109 -12.00 -55.09 27.04
N ARG A 110 -12.09 -55.18 28.38
CA ARG A 110 -11.86 -56.44 29.14
C ARG A 110 -12.28 -56.33 30.61
N ASN A 111 -13.04 -57.32 31.07
CA ASN A 111 -13.49 -57.52 32.44
C ASN A 111 -12.37 -58.10 33.33
N ASP A 112 -12.36 -57.78 34.63
CA ASP A 112 -12.56 -58.74 35.75
C ASP A 112 -12.22 -58.10 37.14
N LEU A 113 -13.28 -57.87 37.95
CA LEU A 113 -13.53 -57.94 39.43
C LEU A 113 -12.37 -58.14 40.48
N PRO A 114 -12.59 -58.02 41.84
CA PRO A 114 -13.20 -56.94 42.66
C PRO A 114 -12.55 -56.69 44.09
N VAL A 115 -12.74 -55.47 44.68
CA VAL A 115 -13.04 -55.12 46.13
C VAL A 115 -11.99 -55.46 47.25
N PRO A 116 -11.95 -54.88 48.51
CA PRO A 116 -12.79 -53.89 49.26
C PRO A 116 -12.03 -52.64 49.80
N VAL A 117 -12.60 -51.47 50.14
CA VAL A 117 -13.56 -50.99 51.18
C VAL A 117 -13.21 -51.32 52.64
N GLN A 118 -12.76 -50.31 53.40
CA GLN A 118 -12.85 -50.31 54.86
C GLN A 118 -13.15 -48.91 55.44
N ASN A 119 -13.88 -48.95 56.55
CA ASN A 119 -14.73 -47.92 57.13
C ASN A 119 -14.00 -46.87 58.01
N ASN A 120 -14.63 -45.70 58.03
CA ASN A 120 -14.62 -44.58 59.01
C ASN A 120 -14.45 -45.00 60.50
N PRO A 121 -14.04 -44.11 61.45
CA PRO A 121 -14.94 -43.02 61.87
C PRO A 121 -14.32 -41.70 62.42
N LYS A 122 -15.18 -40.67 62.40
CA LYS A 122 -15.24 -39.41 63.18
C LYS A 122 -14.39 -39.33 64.46
N LYS A 123 -13.75 -38.16 64.67
CA LYS A 123 -13.50 -37.64 66.03
C LYS A 123 -13.58 -36.12 66.11
N GLU A 124 -14.05 -35.72 67.29
CA GLU A 124 -14.54 -34.43 67.78
C GLU A 124 -13.62 -33.23 67.60
N VAL A 125 -14.26 -32.09 67.36
CA VAL A 125 -13.71 -30.74 67.50
C VAL A 125 -13.68 -30.39 68.99
N ARG A 126 -12.50 -30.06 69.51
CA ARG A 126 -12.32 -29.36 70.79
C ARG A 126 -11.28 -28.27 70.63
N SER A 127 -11.71 -27.04 70.85
CA SER A 127 -10.89 -25.83 70.88
C SER A 127 -9.86 -25.89 71.99
N THR A 128 -8.60 -25.65 71.64
CA THR A 128 -7.59 -25.13 72.56
C THR A 128 -6.82 -24.04 71.83
N THR A 129 -6.93 -22.83 72.36
CA THR A 129 -6.18 -21.64 71.99
C THR A 129 -4.69 -21.87 72.23
N GLU A 130 -3.87 -21.77 71.21
CA GLU A 130 -2.44 -21.51 71.38
C GLU A 130 -1.95 -20.57 70.28
N ILE A 131 -1.37 -19.47 70.76
CA ILE A 131 -0.85 -18.35 70.01
C ILE A 131 0.47 -18.80 69.37
N ALA A 132 0.51 -18.82 68.04
CA ALA A 132 1.75 -18.86 67.28
C ALA A 132 1.61 -17.89 66.10
N GLU A 133 2.23 -16.73 66.24
CA GLU A 133 2.40 -15.75 65.18
C GLU A 133 3.17 -16.37 64.02
N SER A 134 2.52 -16.52 62.87
CA SER A 134 3.18 -16.66 61.57
C SER A 134 2.90 -15.40 60.77
N PRO A 135 3.93 -14.80 60.12
CA PRO A 135 3.75 -13.54 59.43
C PRO A 135 2.85 -13.76 58.23
N VAL A 136 1.72 -13.04 58.23
CA VAL A 136 0.91 -12.82 57.03
C VAL A 136 1.84 -12.21 55.99
N SER A 137 2.17 -12.98 54.95
CA SER A 137 2.72 -12.43 53.72
C SER A 137 1.62 -11.60 53.08
N ILE A 138 1.62 -10.31 53.41
CA ILE A 138 0.90 -9.30 52.65
C ILE A 138 1.59 -9.30 51.29
N ILE A 139 0.98 -9.97 50.32
CA ILE A 139 1.28 -9.73 48.91
C ILE A 139 1.02 -8.23 48.72
N PRO A 140 2.03 -7.40 48.47
CA PRO A 140 1.76 -6.00 48.18
C PRO A 140 0.92 -6.01 46.91
N SER A 141 -0.28 -5.45 47.01
CA SER A 141 -1.09 -5.10 45.85
C SER A 141 -0.18 -4.36 44.89
N SER A 142 0.22 -5.02 43.80
CA SER A 142 0.97 -4.40 42.73
C SER A 142 0.14 -3.21 42.30
N SER A 143 0.57 -2.00 42.67
CA SER A 143 0.03 -0.79 42.08
C SER A 143 0.31 -0.94 40.59
N VAL A 144 -0.73 -1.26 39.84
CA VAL A 144 -0.73 -1.09 38.39
C VAL A 144 -0.50 0.39 38.21
N ILE A 145 0.77 0.76 37.99
CA ILE A 145 1.13 2.06 37.47
C ILE A 145 0.41 2.10 36.13
N GLN A 146 -0.72 2.79 36.07
CA GLN A 146 -1.33 3.16 34.80
C GLN A 146 -0.25 3.96 34.06
N GLN A 147 0.48 3.29 33.17
CA GLN A 147 1.33 3.97 32.22
C GLN A 147 0.40 4.83 31.39
N GLU A 148 0.48 6.15 31.57
CA GLU A 148 -0.17 7.08 30.67
C GLU A 148 0.23 6.69 29.22
N PRO A 149 -0.73 6.57 28.30
CA PRO A 149 -0.43 6.16 26.93
C PRO A 149 0.52 7.18 26.32
N THR A 150 1.79 6.80 26.19
CA THR A 150 2.79 7.63 25.51
C THR A 150 2.47 7.60 24.02
N VAL A 151 1.70 8.59 23.57
CA VAL A 151 1.27 8.68 22.18
C VAL A 151 2.50 8.96 21.32
N SER A 152 3.03 7.92 20.66
CA SER A 152 4.25 7.99 19.87
C SER A 152 3.96 8.18 18.39
N ILE A 153 4.71 9.08 17.75
CA ILE A 153 4.59 9.35 16.31
C ILE A 153 5.15 8.15 15.54
N SER A 154 4.34 7.58 14.65
CA SER A 154 4.73 6.42 13.83
C SER A 154 5.88 6.76 12.87
N PRO A 155 6.69 5.75 12.45
CA PRO A 155 7.71 5.95 11.43
C PRO A 155 7.17 6.49 10.09
N ILE A 156 5.92 6.14 9.75
CA ILE A 156 5.24 6.62 8.53
C ILE A 156 4.96 8.13 8.64
N ALA A 157 4.52 8.58 9.81
CA ALA A 157 4.34 10.01 10.08
C ALA A 157 5.65 10.78 10.00
N TRP A 158 6.75 10.24 10.53
CA TRP A 158 8.09 10.84 10.35
C TRP A 158 8.52 10.92 8.89
N LEU A 159 8.24 9.88 8.10
CA LEU A 159 8.54 9.87 6.67
C LEU A 159 7.69 10.90 5.91
N MET A 160 6.40 11.03 6.23
CA MET A 160 5.52 12.05 5.69
C MET A 160 6.05 13.45 6.01
N ILE A 161 6.37 13.74 7.28
CA ILE A 161 6.92 15.03 7.72
C ILE A 161 8.24 15.33 7.00
N GLY A 162 9.17 14.36 6.96
CA GLY A 162 10.43 14.50 6.25
C GLY A 162 10.25 14.80 4.76
N SER A 163 9.30 14.12 4.09
CA SER A 163 8.99 14.37 2.69
C SER A 163 8.43 15.78 2.45
N LEU A 164 7.61 16.29 3.39
CA LEU A 164 7.05 17.63 3.34
C LEU A 164 8.13 18.70 3.51
N ILE A 165 9.08 18.49 4.42
CA ILE A 165 10.21 19.39 4.65
C ILE A 165 11.09 19.51 3.39
N VAL A 166 11.44 18.37 2.76
CA VAL A 166 12.25 18.38 1.52
C VAL A 166 11.50 19.06 0.38
N THR A 167 10.20 18.78 0.24
CA THR A 167 9.34 19.44 -0.76
C THR A 167 9.32 20.95 -0.55
N LEU A 168 9.13 21.41 0.69
CA LEU A 168 9.14 22.82 1.06
C LEU A 168 10.49 23.48 0.74
N ALA A 169 11.61 22.82 1.04
CA ALA A 169 12.94 23.32 0.70
C ALA A 169 13.12 23.52 -0.82
N PHE A 170 12.64 22.58 -1.64
CA PHE A 170 12.63 22.73 -3.11
C PHE A 170 11.76 23.91 -3.58
N LEU A 171 10.57 24.09 -3.00
CA LEU A 171 9.69 25.20 -3.33
C LEU A 171 10.29 26.56 -2.93
N LEU A 172 10.94 26.65 -1.77
CA LEU A 172 11.66 27.85 -1.34
C LEU A 172 12.86 28.14 -2.25
N TRP A 173 13.58 27.11 -2.70
CA TRP A 173 14.66 27.26 -3.68
C TRP A 173 14.12 27.79 -5.02
N MET A 174 12.97 27.30 -5.50
CA MET A 174 12.29 27.83 -6.68
C MET A 174 11.84 29.29 -6.51
N ALA A 175 11.31 29.64 -5.34
CA ALA A 175 10.92 31.00 -5.02
C ALA A 175 12.13 31.94 -5.02
N LYS A 176 13.25 31.52 -4.41
CA LYS A 176 14.53 32.25 -4.44
C LYS A 176 15.06 32.43 -5.86
N SER A 177 15.00 31.39 -6.70
CA SER A 177 15.41 31.46 -8.11
C SER A 177 14.55 32.47 -8.89
N SER A 178 13.24 32.48 -8.63
CA SER A 178 12.31 33.44 -9.25
C SER A 178 12.56 34.87 -8.78
N PHE A 179 12.84 35.06 -7.50
CA PHE A 179 13.22 36.35 -6.96
C PHE A 179 14.57 36.84 -7.53
N HIS A 180 15.51 35.93 -7.76
CA HIS A 180 16.76 36.26 -8.44
C HIS A 180 16.51 36.74 -9.88
N LEU A 181 15.61 36.08 -10.62
CA LEU A 181 15.19 36.53 -11.95
C LEU A 181 14.52 37.91 -11.89
N MET A 182 13.67 38.17 -10.90
CA MET A 182 13.06 39.49 -10.69
C MET A 182 14.13 40.57 -10.44
N ARG A 183 15.19 40.26 -9.70
CA ARG A 183 16.32 41.19 -9.51
C ARG A 183 17.09 41.46 -10.81
N ILE A 184 17.24 40.46 -11.68
CA ILE A 184 17.83 40.66 -13.02
C ILE A 184 16.92 41.56 -13.85
N MET A 185 15.62 41.29 -13.86
CA MET A 185 14.63 42.11 -14.58
C MET A 185 14.63 43.57 -14.12
N ALA A 186 14.80 43.82 -12.82
CA ALA A 186 14.88 45.17 -12.27
C ALA A 186 16.10 45.98 -12.76
N ARG A 187 17.15 45.30 -13.23
CA ARG A 187 18.35 45.94 -13.82
C ARG A 187 18.27 46.11 -15.33
N CYS A 188 17.24 45.55 -15.97
CA CYS A 188 17.05 45.66 -17.41
C CYS A 188 16.34 46.96 -17.76
N LYS A 189 16.57 47.45 -18.98
CA LYS A 189 15.89 48.62 -19.54
C LYS A 189 14.80 48.16 -20.52
N ASP A 190 13.69 48.87 -20.60
CA ASP A 190 12.72 48.62 -21.68
C ASP A 190 13.36 48.98 -23.03
N ALA A 191 13.13 48.16 -24.06
CA ALA A 191 13.53 48.49 -25.42
C ALA A 191 12.66 49.64 -25.97
N ASP A 192 13.25 50.48 -26.81
CA ASP A 192 12.64 51.65 -27.42
C ASP A 192 12.96 51.76 -28.93
N GLY A 193 12.35 52.76 -29.58
CA GLY A 193 12.59 53.07 -31.00
C GLY A 193 12.15 51.98 -31.98
N LEU A 194 12.84 51.93 -33.12
CA LEU A 194 12.53 51.07 -34.28
C LEU A 194 12.50 49.58 -33.91
N MET A 195 13.42 49.12 -33.07
CA MET A 195 13.49 47.72 -32.62
C MET A 195 12.22 47.30 -31.87
N LEU A 196 11.69 48.17 -31.01
CA LEU A 196 10.45 47.89 -30.28
C LEU A 196 9.25 47.80 -31.24
N GLU A 197 9.24 48.62 -32.29
CA GLU A 197 8.20 48.58 -33.32
C GLU A 197 8.25 47.28 -34.12
N GLU A 198 9.44 46.89 -34.61
CA GLU A 198 9.65 45.60 -35.29
C GLU A 198 9.25 44.41 -34.42
N PHE A 199 9.62 44.44 -33.12
CA PHE A 199 9.23 43.41 -32.16
C PHE A 199 7.70 43.34 -31.97
N ARG A 200 7.02 44.49 -31.91
CA ARG A 200 5.56 44.56 -31.78
C ARG A 200 4.86 44.07 -33.03
N GLU A 201 5.37 44.42 -34.21
CA GLU A 201 4.86 43.91 -35.49
C GLU A 201 5.00 42.40 -35.58
N LEU A 202 6.17 41.87 -35.22
CA LEU A 202 6.39 40.43 -35.15
C LEU A 202 5.43 39.77 -34.17
N THR A 203 5.25 40.34 -32.97
CA THR A 203 4.28 39.86 -31.97
C THR A 203 2.85 39.77 -32.54
N ARG A 204 2.41 40.81 -33.27
CA ARG A 204 1.09 40.83 -33.93
C ARG A 204 0.99 39.78 -35.03
N SER A 205 2.02 39.65 -35.88
CA SER A 205 2.07 38.68 -36.97
C SER A 205 1.99 37.23 -36.47
N MET A 206 2.55 36.97 -35.28
CA MET A 206 2.45 35.69 -34.59
C MET A 206 1.11 35.49 -33.85
N GLY A 207 0.15 36.40 -33.98
CA GLY A 207 -1.19 36.26 -33.38
C GLY A 207 -1.24 36.39 -31.86
N LEU A 208 -0.22 36.96 -31.23
CA LEU A 208 -0.16 37.16 -29.79
C LEU A 208 -0.99 38.39 -29.39
N ARG A 209 -2.10 38.15 -28.68
CA ARG A 209 -3.03 39.21 -28.24
C ARG A 209 -2.54 39.99 -27.01
N ARG A 210 -1.69 39.37 -26.18
CA ARG A 210 -1.15 40.01 -24.97
C ARG A 210 0.03 40.91 -25.34
N ARG A 211 0.14 42.07 -24.71
CA ARG A 211 1.34 42.92 -24.82
C ARG A 211 2.50 42.22 -24.11
N ILE A 212 3.53 41.87 -24.87
CA ILE A 212 4.77 41.29 -24.37
C ILE A 212 5.80 42.40 -24.22
N ARG A 213 6.45 42.48 -23.06
CA ARG A 213 7.52 43.45 -22.82
C ARG A 213 8.82 42.95 -23.43
N LEU A 214 9.60 43.84 -24.03
CA LEU A 214 10.97 43.57 -24.45
C LEU A 214 11.91 44.32 -23.51
N LEU A 215 12.73 43.57 -22.78
CA LEU A 215 13.72 44.09 -21.85
C LEU A 215 15.14 43.81 -22.35
N LEU A 216 15.96 44.85 -22.34
CA LEU A 216 17.37 44.80 -22.67
C LEU A 216 18.20 44.63 -21.40
N SER A 217 18.88 43.49 -21.29
CA SER A 217 19.77 43.22 -20.17
C SER A 217 21.17 43.78 -20.43
N PRO A 218 21.76 44.53 -19.48
CA PRO A 218 23.17 44.91 -19.55
C PRO A 218 24.12 43.75 -19.24
N ALA A 219 23.62 42.66 -18.63
CA ALA A 219 24.40 41.49 -18.26
C ALA A 219 24.44 40.45 -19.40
N PRO A 220 25.48 39.60 -19.46
CA PRO A 220 25.59 38.52 -20.44
C PRO A 220 24.68 37.34 -20.04
N VAL A 221 23.37 37.55 -20.11
CA VAL A 221 22.37 36.48 -19.95
C VAL A 221 22.13 35.79 -21.29
N THR A 222 21.47 34.63 -21.28
CA THR A 222 20.87 34.06 -22.50
C THR A 222 19.57 34.80 -22.80
N PRO A 223 19.17 35.00 -24.07
CA PRO A 223 17.80 35.37 -24.41
C PRO A 223 16.81 34.44 -23.71
N MET A 224 15.74 35.00 -23.16
CA MET A 224 14.73 34.21 -22.45
C MET A 224 13.34 34.84 -22.46
N ALA A 225 12.34 34.00 -22.67
CA ALA A 225 10.94 34.28 -22.42
C ALA A 225 10.54 33.92 -20.98
N CYS A 226 10.08 34.91 -20.20
CA CYS A 226 9.68 34.72 -18.81
C CYS A 226 8.43 35.53 -18.42
N GLY A 227 7.89 35.24 -17.22
CA GLY A 227 6.74 35.95 -16.67
C GLY A 227 5.40 35.36 -17.12
N LEU A 228 4.61 34.88 -16.15
CA LEU A 228 3.29 34.29 -16.41
C LEU A 228 2.18 35.35 -16.51
N ILE A 229 2.16 36.28 -15.55
CA ILE A 229 1.17 37.35 -15.46
C ILE A 229 1.54 38.51 -16.40
N ARG A 230 2.83 38.90 -16.39
CA ARG A 230 3.38 39.95 -17.25
C ARG A 230 4.43 39.34 -18.19
N PRO A 231 4.01 38.84 -19.37
CA PRO A 231 4.92 38.16 -20.29
C PRO A 231 6.00 39.12 -20.77
N THR A 232 7.24 38.69 -20.63
CA THR A 232 8.44 39.50 -20.87
C THR A 232 9.46 38.66 -21.63
N VAL A 233 10.12 39.26 -22.61
CA VAL A 233 11.28 38.72 -23.31
C VAL A 233 12.48 39.54 -22.88
N ILE A 234 13.50 38.87 -22.34
CA ILE A 234 14.75 39.50 -21.93
C ILE A 234 15.82 39.11 -22.94
N VAL A 235 16.52 40.09 -23.50
CA VAL A 235 17.63 39.85 -24.44
C VAL A 235 18.84 40.69 -24.05
N PRO A 236 20.07 40.17 -24.12
CA PRO A 236 21.27 40.99 -23.86
C PRO A 236 21.43 42.09 -24.91
N ALA A 237 21.57 43.34 -24.46
CA ALA A 237 21.77 44.47 -25.36
C ALA A 237 23.00 44.29 -26.27
N ALA A 238 24.09 43.78 -25.68
CA ALA A 238 25.34 43.56 -26.40
C ALA A 238 25.27 42.40 -27.41
N MET A 239 24.33 41.46 -27.23
CA MET A 239 24.07 40.40 -28.22
C MET A 239 23.36 40.99 -29.44
N LEU A 240 22.29 41.74 -29.21
CA LEU A 240 21.53 42.37 -30.30
C LEU A 240 22.38 43.31 -31.15
N ALA A 241 23.30 44.05 -30.51
CA ALA A 241 24.24 44.93 -31.21
C ALA A 241 25.16 44.21 -32.21
N GLN A 242 25.34 42.89 -32.09
CA GLN A 242 26.19 42.09 -32.98
C GLN A 242 25.40 41.28 -34.02
N LEU A 243 24.08 41.27 -33.93
CA LEU A 243 23.20 40.56 -34.84
C LEU A 243 22.67 41.52 -35.91
N SER A 244 22.61 41.04 -37.15
CA SER A 244 21.87 41.72 -38.23
C SER A 244 20.38 41.77 -37.93
N ALA A 245 19.63 42.65 -38.60
CA ALA A 245 18.19 42.80 -38.38
C ALA A 245 17.41 41.48 -38.60
N THR A 246 17.80 40.67 -39.59
CA THR A 246 17.20 39.36 -39.86
C THR A 246 17.51 38.35 -38.74
N GLU A 247 18.73 38.35 -38.21
CA GLU A 247 19.11 37.50 -37.08
C GLU A 247 18.42 37.94 -35.77
N GLN A 248 18.28 39.25 -35.52
CA GLN A 248 17.52 39.78 -34.39
C GLN A 248 16.05 39.33 -34.47
N ARG A 249 15.44 39.45 -35.66
CA ARG A 249 14.08 38.98 -35.93
C ARG A 249 13.93 37.47 -35.65
N ALA A 250 14.92 36.67 -36.01
CA ALA A 250 14.96 35.23 -35.73
C ALA A 250 14.99 34.93 -34.22
N VAL A 251 15.81 35.65 -33.45
CA VAL A 251 15.88 35.53 -31.99
C VAL A 251 14.55 35.94 -31.36
N PHE A 252 13.98 37.08 -31.76
CA PHE A 252 12.67 37.52 -31.25
C PHE A 252 11.56 36.55 -31.60
N ALA A 253 11.52 36.01 -32.81
CA ALA A 253 10.52 35.01 -33.22
C ALA A 253 10.59 33.76 -32.35
N HIS A 254 11.81 33.32 -31.98
CA HIS A 254 12.00 32.18 -31.10
C HIS A 254 11.51 32.44 -29.67
N GLU A 255 11.88 33.57 -29.08
CA GLU A 255 11.43 33.91 -27.73
C GLU A 255 9.91 34.16 -27.67
N LEU A 256 9.33 34.76 -28.71
CA LEU A 256 7.90 34.92 -28.84
C LEU A 256 7.16 33.59 -29.01
N ALA A 257 7.79 32.60 -29.66
CA ALA A 257 7.23 31.26 -29.80
C ALA A 257 7.00 30.59 -28.44
N HIS A 258 7.90 30.80 -27.46
CA HIS A 258 7.70 30.32 -26.09
C HIS A 258 6.46 30.91 -25.42
N HIS A 259 6.21 32.22 -25.60
CA HIS A 259 5.01 32.88 -25.09
C HIS A 259 3.74 32.39 -25.79
N ARG A 260 3.80 32.19 -27.11
CA ARG A 260 2.67 31.65 -27.88
C ARG A 260 2.30 30.23 -27.47
N ARG A 261 3.28 29.45 -27.00
CA ARG A 261 3.10 28.08 -26.52
C ARG A 261 2.88 27.99 -25.00
N PHE A 262 2.83 29.11 -24.28
CA PHE A 262 2.72 29.16 -22.81
C PHE A 262 3.82 28.37 -22.08
N ASP A 263 5.02 28.30 -22.65
CA ASP A 263 6.13 27.56 -22.09
C ASP A 263 6.58 28.03 -20.69
N PRO A 264 6.53 29.34 -20.35
CA PRO A 264 6.79 29.78 -18.98
C PRO A 264 5.85 29.13 -17.94
N ALA A 265 4.57 28.92 -18.28
CA ALA A 265 3.63 28.22 -17.40
C ALA A 265 4.00 26.74 -17.25
N ALA A 266 4.35 26.09 -18.37
CA ALA A 266 4.80 24.71 -18.38
C ALA A 266 6.06 24.50 -17.52
N LEU A 267 6.99 25.46 -17.47
CA LEU A 267 8.17 25.42 -16.61
C LEU A 267 7.81 25.43 -15.13
N TRP A 268 6.82 26.24 -14.73
CA TRP A 268 6.33 26.27 -13.36
C TRP A 268 5.70 24.93 -12.93
N ILE A 269 4.84 24.37 -13.79
CA ILE A 269 4.22 23.06 -13.56
C ILE A 269 5.31 21.97 -13.41
N GLN A 270 6.32 21.96 -14.30
CA GLN A 270 7.45 21.04 -14.18
C GLN A 270 8.24 21.20 -12.89
N GLY A 271 8.51 22.43 -12.48
CA GLY A 271 9.23 22.72 -11.24
C GLY A 271 8.47 22.20 -10.03
N PHE A 272 7.17 22.48 -9.96
CA PHE A 272 6.29 22.01 -8.89
C PHE A 272 6.26 20.48 -8.80
N ILE A 273 6.11 19.79 -9.94
CA ILE A 273 6.05 18.33 -9.98
C ILE A 273 7.40 17.70 -9.59
N ARG A 274 8.51 18.31 -10.01
CA ARG A 274 9.85 17.91 -9.57
C ARG A 274 10.08 18.13 -8.08
N ALA A 275 9.47 19.16 -7.49
CA ALA A 275 9.55 19.40 -6.05
C ALA A 275 8.78 18.33 -5.28
N LEU A 276 7.56 17.97 -5.73
CA LEU A 276 6.76 16.91 -5.12
C LEU A 276 7.42 15.52 -5.26
N TRP A 277 7.95 15.21 -6.43
CA TRP A 277 8.52 13.90 -6.77
C TRP A 277 10.04 13.96 -6.94
N TRP A 278 10.71 14.66 -6.03
CA TRP A 278 12.16 14.89 -6.10
C TRP A 278 12.98 13.59 -6.13
N PHE A 279 12.47 12.52 -5.48
CA PHE A 279 13.09 11.20 -5.43
C PHE A 279 12.80 10.32 -6.66
N HIS A 280 11.86 10.71 -7.54
CA HIS A 280 11.40 9.85 -8.63
C HIS A 280 12.24 10.03 -9.91
N PRO A 281 13.03 9.03 -10.34
CA PRO A 281 13.97 9.20 -11.47
C PRO A 281 13.29 9.52 -12.80
N LEU A 282 12.11 8.93 -13.07
CA LEU A 282 11.37 9.20 -14.31
C LEU A 282 10.87 10.63 -14.44
N VAL A 283 10.55 11.33 -13.35
CA VAL A 283 10.15 12.75 -13.41
C VAL A 283 11.30 13.61 -13.92
N TRP A 284 12.53 13.31 -13.50
CA TRP A 284 13.73 13.95 -14.03
C TRP A 284 13.99 13.62 -15.50
N MET A 285 13.71 12.38 -15.93
CA MET A 285 13.82 11.97 -17.33
C MET A 285 12.76 12.66 -18.21
N LEU A 286 11.51 12.73 -17.76
CA LEU A 286 10.43 13.45 -18.43
C LEU A 286 10.78 14.93 -18.58
N HIS A 287 11.27 15.57 -17.51
CA HIS A 287 11.72 16.96 -17.56
C HIS A 287 12.81 17.17 -18.60
N ARG A 288 13.87 16.35 -18.60
CA ARG A 288 14.97 16.44 -19.58
C ARG A 288 14.48 16.28 -21.02
N ASN A 289 13.54 15.37 -21.27
CA ASN A 289 12.95 15.19 -22.59
C ASN A 289 12.05 16.37 -22.98
N MET A 290 11.23 16.87 -22.05
CA MET A 290 10.33 17.98 -22.31
C MET A 290 11.07 19.28 -22.60
N GLN A 291 12.23 19.52 -21.96
CA GLN A 291 13.13 20.63 -22.31
C GLN A 291 13.58 20.54 -23.78
N ARG A 292 14.06 19.37 -24.22
CA ARG A 292 14.50 19.19 -25.63
C ARG A 292 13.36 19.33 -26.62
N VAL A 293 12.20 18.73 -26.32
CA VAL A 293 11.04 18.75 -27.23
C VAL A 293 10.44 20.15 -27.30
N ARG A 294 10.53 20.96 -26.24
CA ARG A 294 10.09 22.36 -26.24
C ARG A 294 10.82 23.19 -27.28
N GLU A 295 12.15 23.15 -27.26
CA GLU A 295 13.00 23.83 -28.25
C GLU A 295 12.59 23.38 -29.67
N GLN A 296 12.44 22.07 -29.87
CA GLN A 296 12.01 21.50 -31.15
C GLN A 296 10.63 21.99 -31.61
N CYS A 297 9.72 22.31 -30.70
CA CYS A 297 8.40 22.85 -31.05
C CYS A 297 8.48 24.33 -31.42
N CYS A 298 9.32 25.10 -30.74
CA CYS A 298 9.59 26.51 -31.10
C CYS A 298 10.26 26.58 -32.49
N ASP A 299 11.27 25.74 -32.74
CA ASP A 299 11.94 25.62 -34.03
C ASP A 299 10.94 25.23 -35.14
N ASP A 300 10.06 24.25 -34.88
CA ASP A 300 9.03 23.82 -35.84
C ASP A 300 8.02 24.95 -36.14
N LEU A 301 7.66 25.76 -35.15
CA LEU A 301 6.73 26.88 -35.33
C LEU A 301 7.31 27.93 -36.28
N ILE A 302 8.58 28.32 -36.07
CA ILE A 302 9.27 29.31 -36.91
C ILE A 302 9.36 28.83 -38.36
N VAL A 303 9.74 27.56 -38.55
CA VAL A 303 9.91 26.97 -39.89
C VAL A 303 8.56 26.80 -40.60
N VAL A 304 7.50 26.39 -39.90
CA VAL A 304 6.18 26.16 -40.52
C VAL A 304 5.47 27.47 -40.86
N GLU A 305 5.63 28.51 -40.03
CA GLU A 305 5.01 29.81 -40.27
C GLU A 305 5.84 30.72 -41.20
N ASN A 306 6.99 30.23 -41.70
CA ASN A 306 7.91 30.97 -42.58
C ASN A 306 8.24 32.39 -42.04
N LEU A 307 8.44 32.51 -40.72
CA LEU A 307 8.73 33.81 -40.09
C LEU A 307 10.10 34.36 -40.49
N VAL A 308 11.04 33.45 -40.78
CA VAL A 308 12.42 33.68 -41.21
C VAL A 308 12.81 32.51 -42.13
N THR A 309 13.72 32.73 -43.09
CA THR A 309 14.22 31.62 -43.92
C THR A 309 15.01 30.61 -43.06
N LYS A 310 15.10 29.36 -43.51
CA LYS A 310 15.81 28.31 -42.74
C LYS A 310 17.28 28.65 -42.54
N ASP A 311 17.92 29.23 -43.55
CA ASP A 311 19.36 29.54 -43.53
C ASP A 311 19.64 30.71 -42.57
N GLU A 312 18.85 31.77 -42.64
CA GLU A 312 18.91 32.89 -41.69
C GLU A 312 18.62 32.41 -40.25
N TYR A 313 17.66 31.51 -40.07
CA TYR A 313 17.35 30.96 -38.76
C TYR A 313 18.52 30.12 -38.20
N CYS A 314 19.11 29.26 -39.02
CA CYS A 314 20.28 28.47 -38.63
C CYS A 314 21.50 29.36 -38.34
N ALA A 315 21.73 30.42 -39.13
CA ALA A 315 22.78 31.40 -38.87
C ALA A 315 22.57 32.11 -37.52
N ALA A 316 21.35 32.59 -37.27
CA ALA A 316 20.99 33.24 -36.00
C ALA A 316 21.20 32.31 -34.79
N LEU A 317 20.86 31.02 -34.92
CA LEU A 317 21.10 30.00 -33.88
C LEU A 317 22.58 29.80 -33.59
N VAL A 318 23.43 29.77 -34.61
CA VAL A 318 24.89 29.65 -34.46
C VAL A 318 25.45 30.90 -33.77
N ARG A 319 25.09 32.10 -34.22
CA ARG A 319 25.53 33.37 -33.61
C ARG A 319 25.08 33.51 -32.17
N ALA A 320 23.84 33.14 -31.86
CA ALA A 320 23.34 33.13 -30.50
C ALA A 320 24.15 32.19 -29.59
N LEU A 321 24.57 31.03 -30.10
CA LEU A 321 25.43 30.13 -29.33
C LEU A 321 26.85 30.68 -29.17
N GLU A 322 27.47 31.22 -30.22
CA GLU A 322 28.79 31.86 -30.14
C GLU A 322 28.83 32.91 -29.02
N TRP A 323 27.78 33.73 -28.95
CA TRP A 323 27.61 34.72 -27.88
C TRP A 323 27.56 34.07 -26.48
N CYS A 324 26.81 32.98 -26.34
CA CYS A 324 26.63 32.29 -25.06
C CYS A 324 27.88 31.51 -24.64
N SER A 325 28.55 30.85 -25.57
CA SER A 325 29.69 29.95 -25.31
C SER A 325 30.98 30.72 -24.97
N VAL A 326 31.20 31.88 -25.58
CA VAL A 326 32.37 32.72 -25.31
C VAL A 326 32.32 33.34 -23.91
N ARG A 327 31.12 33.58 -23.36
CA ARG A 327 30.93 34.27 -22.07
C ARG A 327 30.58 33.37 -20.90
N THR A 328 30.27 32.10 -21.14
CA THR A 328 30.14 31.08 -20.08
C THR A 328 31.47 30.36 -19.85
N GLN A 329 32.51 31.11 -19.46
CA GLN A 329 33.83 30.54 -19.08
C GLN A 329 33.87 29.92 -17.67
N ILE A 330 32.72 29.78 -16.99
CA ILE A 330 32.66 29.16 -15.66
C ILE A 330 32.10 27.74 -15.83
N LEU A 331 33.02 26.76 -15.71
CA LEU A 331 32.88 25.29 -15.76
C LEU A 331 33.07 24.62 -17.13
N GLN A 332 34.02 23.68 -17.17
CA GLN A 332 34.47 22.80 -18.25
C GLN A 332 33.39 21.80 -18.78
N LEU A 333 32.11 22.16 -18.71
CA LEU A 333 30.96 21.35 -19.20
C LEU A 333 30.45 21.80 -20.57
N SER A 334 31.21 22.63 -21.29
CA SER A 334 30.85 23.19 -22.61
C SER A 334 30.61 22.11 -23.69
N ALA A 335 31.29 20.96 -23.62
CA ALA A 335 31.07 19.85 -24.54
C ALA A 335 29.65 19.23 -24.48
N LEU A 336 28.96 19.36 -23.33
CA LEU A 336 27.57 18.89 -23.16
C LEU A 336 26.53 19.88 -23.72
N GLN A 337 26.89 21.15 -23.93
CA GLN A 337 25.99 22.17 -24.50
C GLN A 337 26.01 22.26 -26.03
N MET A 338 27.06 21.74 -26.71
CA MET A 338 27.12 21.73 -28.18
C MET A 338 26.22 20.68 -28.84
N ARG A 339 26.07 19.49 -28.23
CA ARG A 339 25.22 18.41 -28.77
C ARG A 339 23.74 18.81 -28.95
N PRO A 340 23.11 19.55 -28.02
CA PRO A 340 21.77 20.09 -28.21
C PRO A 340 21.60 20.98 -29.45
N LEU A 341 22.56 21.88 -29.75
CA LEU A 341 22.45 22.79 -30.89
C LEU A 341 22.62 22.07 -32.22
N GLN A 342 23.65 21.23 -32.34
CA GLN A 342 23.85 20.43 -33.56
C GLN A 342 22.58 19.62 -33.86
N SER A 343 21.97 19.01 -32.84
CA SER A 343 20.71 18.29 -32.99
C SER A 343 19.55 19.19 -33.46
N ARG A 344 19.52 20.47 -33.09
CA ARG A 344 18.51 21.43 -33.55
C ARG A 344 18.73 21.81 -35.01
N ILE A 345 19.94 22.22 -35.38
CA ILE A 345 20.30 22.59 -36.76
C ILE A 345 20.06 21.41 -37.71
N THR A 346 20.57 20.22 -37.38
CA THR A 346 20.35 19.01 -38.19
C THR A 346 18.86 18.71 -38.35
N ARG A 347 18.05 18.92 -37.31
CA ARG A 347 16.60 18.70 -37.37
C ARG A 347 15.88 19.76 -38.21
N VAL A 348 16.23 21.03 -38.07
CA VAL A 348 15.67 22.14 -38.86
C VAL A 348 15.91 21.90 -40.35
N LEU A 349 17.10 21.40 -40.71
CA LEU A 349 17.48 21.11 -42.10
C LEU A 349 16.90 19.78 -42.63
N ASN A 350 16.57 18.82 -41.77
CA ASN A 350 16.12 17.49 -42.21
C ASN A 350 14.70 17.50 -42.80
N PRO A 351 14.51 17.24 -44.11
CA PRO A 351 13.19 17.28 -44.73
C PRO A 351 12.25 16.15 -44.28
N ARG A 352 12.79 15.04 -43.77
CA ARG A 352 12.01 13.85 -43.37
C ARG A 352 11.23 14.04 -42.06
N VAL A 353 11.56 15.07 -41.29
CA VAL A 353 10.93 15.35 -39.99
C VAL A 353 9.53 15.92 -40.20
N ARG A 354 8.51 15.28 -39.61
CA ARG A 354 7.15 15.82 -39.56
C ARG A 354 7.13 17.06 -38.64
N ARG A 355 6.79 18.21 -39.22
CA ARG A 355 6.66 19.50 -38.51
C ARG A 355 5.21 19.90 -38.42
N SER A 356 4.84 20.56 -37.33
CA SER A 356 3.54 21.21 -37.21
C SER A 356 3.68 22.45 -36.32
N ALA A 357 2.96 23.52 -36.63
CA ALA A 357 2.92 24.71 -35.78
C ALA A 357 1.91 24.56 -34.61
N ARG A 358 0.95 23.64 -34.74
CA ARG A 358 -0.11 23.36 -33.76
C ARG A 358 -0.38 21.85 -33.67
N LEU A 359 -1.10 21.41 -32.62
CA LEU A 359 -1.73 20.09 -32.62
C LEU A 359 -2.86 20.07 -33.65
N SER A 360 -2.95 19.00 -34.44
CA SER A 360 -4.11 18.78 -35.34
C SER A 360 -5.37 18.51 -34.52
N LYS A 361 -6.56 18.75 -35.09
CA LYS A 361 -7.85 18.44 -34.44
C LYS A 361 -7.94 16.95 -34.05
N LEU A 362 -7.42 16.07 -34.90
CA LEU A 362 -7.32 14.64 -34.63
C LEU A 362 -6.37 14.35 -33.46
N ALA A 363 -5.20 15.01 -33.40
CA ALA A 363 -4.28 14.86 -32.28
C ALA A 363 -4.88 15.37 -30.96
N TRP A 364 -5.70 16.43 -31.02
CA TRP A 364 -6.49 16.89 -29.88
C TRP A 364 -7.52 15.84 -29.43
N GLY A 365 -8.27 15.26 -30.37
CA GLY A 365 -9.21 14.17 -30.06
C GLY A 365 -8.54 12.98 -29.40
N ILE A 366 -7.38 12.54 -29.93
CA ILE A 366 -6.58 11.46 -29.34
C ILE A 366 -6.02 11.87 -27.97
N ALA A 367 -5.52 13.09 -27.81
CA ALA A 367 -5.00 13.56 -26.54
C ALA A 367 -6.10 13.63 -25.47
N ILE A 368 -7.32 14.05 -25.82
CA ILE A 368 -8.48 14.05 -24.92
C ILE A 368 -8.85 12.62 -24.55
N LEU A 369 -8.92 11.71 -25.52
CA LEU A 369 -9.23 10.29 -25.27
C LEU A 369 -8.19 9.62 -24.39
N LEU A 370 -6.89 9.85 -24.64
CA LEU A 370 -5.81 9.37 -23.79
C LEU A 370 -5.86 10.01 -22.39
N SER A 371 -6.20 11.29 -22.29
CA SER A 371 -6.36 11.96 -21.00
C SER A 371 -7.52 11.34 -20.21
N ALA A 372 -8.66 11.10 -20.86
CA ALA A 372 -9.82 10.44 -20.26
C ALA A 372 -9.53 8.99 -19.86
N ALA A 373 -8.64 8.29 -20.58
CA ALA A 373 -8.27 6.91 -20.26
C ALA A 373 -7.22 6.80 -19.15
N ILE A 374 -6.29 7.76 -19.06
CA ILE A 374 -5.07 7.69 -18.23
C ILE A 374 -5.22 8.47 -16.92
N LEU A 375 -5.91 9.61 -16.93
CA LEU A 375 -6.02 10.49 -15.76
C LEU A 375 -6.90 9.89 -14.64
N PRO A 376 -8.01 9.19 -14.93
CA PRO A 376 -8.76 8.53 -13.89
C PRO A 376 -7.94 7.45 -13.19
N GLY A 377 -7.81 7.57 -11.88
CA GLY A 377 -7.20 6.53 -11.06
C GLY A 377 -8.21 5.50 -10.57
N LEU A 378 -7.72 4.62 -9.70
CA LEU A 378 -8.51 3.56 -9.09
C LEU A 378 -9.65 4.18 -8.27
N ALA A 379 -10.90 3.86 -8.61
CA ALA A 379 -12.07 4.30 -7.86
C ALA A 379 -12.13 3.56 -6.52
N LEU A 380 -12.15 4.30 -5.41
CA LEU A 380 -12.84 3.81 -4.22
C LEU A 380 -14.30 4.18 -4.41
N ARG A 381 -15.11 3.22 -4.89
CA ARG A 381 -16.55 3.39 -5.00
C ARG A 381 -17.13 3.30 -3.59
N SER A 382 -17.14 4.41 -2.86
CA SER A 382 -17.97 4.53 -1.66
C SER A 382 -19.43 4.37 -2.10
N GLY A 383 -20.11 3.35 -1.60
CA GLY A 383 -21.43 2.95 -2.06
C GLY A 383 -22.45 4.08 -1.99
N ASP A 384 -22.90 4.56 -3.16
CA ASP A 384 -24.08 5.42 -3.32
C ASP A 384 -25.40 4.73 -2.93
N ALA A 385 -25.36 3.60 -2.22
CA ALA A 385 -26.54 2.91 -1.69
C ALA A 385 -27.11 3.59 -0.43
N VAL A 386 -26.42 4.57 0.17
CA VAL A 386 -26.84 5.20 1.43
C VAL A 386 -27.84 6.35 1.23
N ALA A 387 -27.89 6.97 0.04
CA ALA A 387 -28.80 8.09 -0.22
C ALA A 387 -30.27 7.65 -0.42
N ASP A 388 -30.51 6.44 -0.93
CA ASP A 388 -31.87 5.92 -1.14
C ASP A 388 -32.49 5.31 0.14
N VAL A 389 -31.67 4.88 1.10
CA VAL A 389 -32.13 4.28 2.37
C VAL A 389 -32.50 5.34 3.41
N LEU A 390 -31.88 6.53 3.36
CA LEU A 390 -32.21 7.65 4.24
C LEU A 390 -33.60 8.25 3.99
N ALA A 391 -34.23 7.97 2.83
CA ALA A 391 -35.59 8.40 2.54
C ALA A 391 -36.66 7.40 3.05
N THR A 392 -36.29 6.13 3.25
CA THR A 392 -37.22 5.08 3.73
C THR A 392 -37.21 4.93 5.25
N ASN A 393 -36.13 5.33 5.93
CA ASN A 393 -35.99 5.21 7.39
C ASN A 393 -36.57 6.36 8.21
N LYS A 394 -37.29 7.31 7.59
CA LYS A 394 -37.97 8.40 8.33
C LYS A 394 -39.36 8.05 8.86
N SER A 395 -39.83 6.81 8.66
CA SER A 395 -41.21 6.42 8.96
C SER A 395 -41.38 5.43 10.13
N GLU A 396 -40.31 4.88 10.71
CA GLU A 396 -40.42 3.83 11.74
C GLU A 396 -39.66 4.11 13.04
N GLN A 397 -39.20 5.34 13.24
CA GLN A 397 -38.49 5.73 14.48
C GLN A 397 -39.34 6.68 15.31
N GLN A 398 -40.45 6.15 15.85
CA GLN A 398 -41.20 6.81 16.92
C GLN A 398 -41.94 5.80 17.81
N GLU A 399 -41.25 4.82 18.39
CA GLU A 399 -41.65 4.17 19.65
C GLU A 399 -40.57 3.16 20.11
N ASN A 400 -39.64 3.59 20.96
CA ASN A 400 -39.37 3.00 22.27
C ASN A 400 -38.08 3.61 22.82
N ASP A 401 -38.26 4.55 23.74
CA ASP A 401 -37.20 5.05 24.61
C ASP A 401 -37.00 4.09 25.80
N GLN A 402 -35.76 4.07 26.28
CA GLN A 402 -35.32 3.70 27.63
C GLN A 402 -35.10 2.21 27.98
N ALA A 403 -33.87 1.76 27.78
CA ALA A 403 -33.08 1.17 28.85
C ALA A 403 -31.61 1.60 28.68
N VAL A 404 -31.15 2.48 29.57
CA VAL A 404 -29.75 2.93 29.64
C VAL A 404 -28.92 1.77 30.19
N ILE A 405 -28.18 1.10 29.32
CA ILE A 405 -26.91 0.45 29.66
C ILE A 405 -25.86 1.38 29.09
N GLU A 406 -24.95 1.88 29.93
CA GLU A 406 -23.85 2.75 29.52
C GLU A 406 -23.03 2.07 28.42
N SER A 407 -23.29 2.42 27.17
CA SER A 407 -22.50 1.96 26.03
C SER A 407 -21.13 2.61 26.10
N ASN A 408 -20.09 1.81 26.35
CA ASN A 408 -18.71 2.25 26.23
C ASN A 408 -18.47 2.70 24.78
N PRO A 409 -18.13 3.98 24.51
CA PRO A 409 -18.05 4.51 23.15
C PRO A 409 -16.96 3.89 22.28
N ASP A 410 -16.06 3.08 22.85
CA ASP A 410 -14.96 2.39 22.15
C ASP A 410 -15.30 0.95 21.74
N HIS A 411 -16.49 0.45 22.09
CA HIS A 411 -16.90 -0.92 21.86
C HIS A 411 -17.98 -1.00 20.77
N ALA A 412 -18.05 -2.14 20.12
CA ALA A 412 -18.88 -2.40 18.97
C ALA A 412 -19.57 -3.76 19.10
N GLU A 413 -20.65 -3.94 18.34
CA GLU A 413 -21.42 -5.18 18.38
C GLU A 413 -21.24 -5.97 17.08
N ILE A 414 -21.07 -7.29 17.23
CA ILE A 414 -20.98 -8.22 16.10
C ILE A 414 -22.06 -9.27 16.24
N GLY A 415 -22.87 -9.44 15.19
CA GLY A 415 -23.85 -10.50 15.12
C GLY A 415 -23.99 -11.06 13.71
N GLY A 416 -24.53 -12.28 13.64
CA GLY A 416 -24.75 -12.95 12.38
C GLY A 416 -25.47 -14.28 12.52
N LEU A 417 -25.57 -14.98 11.39
CA LEU A 417 -26.24 -16.26 11.22
C LEU A 417 -25.24 -17.31 10.74
N ILE A 418 -25.38 -18.52 11.25
CA ILE A 418 -24.63 -19.70 10.83
C ILE A 418 -25.60 -20.64 10.12
N LEU A 419 -25.28 -20.96 8.87
CA LEU A 419 -26.14 -21.72 7.98
C LEU A 419 -25.39 -22.94 7.44
N ASP A 420 -26.11 -24.02 7.12
CA ASP A 420 -25.57 -25.11 6.32
C ASP A 420 -25.58 -24.77 4.82
N GLU A 421 -25.03 -25.65 3.97
CA GLU A 421 -25.04 -25.48 2.50
C GLU A 421 -26.45 -25.41 1.88
N LYS A 422 -27.48 -25.85 2.60
CA LYS A 422 -28.89 -25.80 2.16
C LYS A 422 -29.59 -24.55 2.69
N GLY A 423 -28.92 -23.70 3.46
CA GLY A 423 -29.45 -22.48 4.06
C GLY A 423 -30.20 -22.68 5.37
N ASN A 424 -30.13 -23.86 5.99
CA ASN A 424 -30.75 -24.10 7.30
C ASN A 424 -29.85 -23.57 8.41
N PRO A 425 -30.42 -23.00 9.50
CA PRO A 425 -29.65 -22.58 10.65
C PRO A 425 -28.95 -23.77 11.31
N VAL A 426 -27.73 -23.54 11.81
CA VAL A 426 -26.92 -24.57 12.47
C VAL A 426 -26.50 -24.11 13.84
N GLU A 427 -26.72 -24.96 14.83
CA GLU A 427 -26.20 -24.78 16.17
C GLU A 427 -24.68 -24.95 16.18
N ALA A 428 -23.95 -23.89 16.54
CA ALA A 428 -22.51 -23.87 16.58
C ALA A 428 -21.97 -22.97 17.69
N ILE A 429 -20.72 -23.19 18.06
CA ILE A 429 -19.95 -22.29 18.90
C ILE A 429 -19.18 -21.33 17.99
N VAL A 430 -19.35 -20.04 18.21
CA VAL A 430 -18.59 -18.99 17.54
C VAL A 430 -17.56 -18.45 18.50
N TYR A 431 -16.30 -18.52 18.09
CA TYR A 431 -15.17 -17.95 18.77
C TYR A 431 -14.78 -16.65 18.09
N CYS A 432 -14.73 -15.55 18.85
CA CYS A 432 -14.21 -14.27 18.42
C CYS A 432 -12.84 -14.06 19.08
N SER A 433 -11.82 -13.79 18.27
CA SER A 433 -10.49 -13.41 18.78
C SER A 433 -10.09 -12.03 18.26
N GLN A 434 -9.55 -11.19 19.14
CA GLN A 434 -8.99 -9.89 18.82
C GLN A 434 -7.63 -9.72 19.45
N VAL A 435 -6.78 -8.89 18.84
CA VAL A 435 -5.48 -8.56 19.42
C VAL A 435 -5.59 -7.17 20.04
N ILE A 436 -6.01 -7.10 21.30
CA ILE A 436 -6.14 -5.84 22.04
C ILE A 436 -4.87 -5.64 22.85
N ASN A 437 -4.16 -4.54 22.65
CA ASN A 437 -2.92 -4.22 23.39
C ASN A 437 -1.88 -5.36 23.41
N LYS A 438 -1.77 -6.13 22.31
CA LYS A 438 -0.89 -7.32 22.15
C LYS A 438 -1.28 -8.54 22.98
N VAL A 439 -2.40 -8.50 23.67
CA VAL A 439 -3.05 -9.66 24.29
C VAL A 439 -4.13 -10.13 23.33
N VAL A 440 -4.16 -11.43 23.07
CA VAL A 440 -5.26 -12.01 22.30
C VAL A 440 -6.45 -12.10 23.25
N ASP A 441 -7.41 -11.19 23.10
CA ASP A 441 -8.71 -11.32 23.74
C ASP A 441 -9.52 -12.38 22.99
N PHE A 442 -10.20 -13.22 23.76
CA PHE A 442 -10.90 -14.38 23.24
C PHE A 442 -12.26 -14.49 23.92
N GLN A 443 -13.29 -14.36 23.10
CA GLN A 443 -14.68 -14.48 23.51
C GLN A 443 -15.33 -15.63 22.75
N SER A 444 -16.26 -16.33 23.37
CA SER A 444 -17.02 -17.40 22.73
C SER A 444 -18.49 -17.25 23.05
N THR A 445 -19.33 -17.49 22.05
CA THR A 445 -20.79 -17.52 22.20
C THR A 445 -21.35 -18.73 21.45
N THR A 446 -22.46 -19.27 21.92
CA THR A 446 -23.21 -20.31 21.23
C THR A 446 -24.32 -19.68 20.40
N THR A 447 -24.59 -20.20 19.21
CA THR A 447 -25.76 -19.75 18.46
C THR A 447 -27.07 -20.12 19.11
N ASP A 448 -28.11 -19.32 18.88
CA ASP A 448 -29.49 -19.69 19.19
C ASP A 448 -30.07 -20.73 18.21
N ALA A 449 -31.33 -21.13 18.44
CA ALA A 449 -32.04 -22.09 17.60
C ALA A 449 -32.23 -21.63 16.13
N ASP A 450 -32.12 -20.32 15.88
CA ASP A 450 -32.16 -19.71 14.55
C ASP A 450 -30.75 -19.56 13.95
N GLY A 451 -29.73 -20.15 14.58
CA GLY A 451 -28.33 -20.10 14.15
C GLY A 451 -27.68 -18.73 14.34
N ARG A 452 -28.28 -17.83 15.14
CA ARG A 452 -27.75 -16.48 15.35
C ARG A 452 -26.74 -16.43 16.47
N PHE A 453 -25.67 -15.70 16.27
CA PHE A 453 -24.69 -15.36 17.30
C PHE A 453 -24.64 -13.84 17.48
N HIS A 454 -24.31 -13.41 18.69
CA HIS A 454 -24.05 -12.00 18.97
C HIS A 454 -22.90 -11.85 19.99
N PHE A 455 -22.16 -10.76 19.84
CA PHE A 455 -21.14 -10.28 20.76
C PHE A 455 -21.41 -8.81 21.02
N ASP A 456 -21.57 -8.44 22.29
CA ASP A 456 -22.03 -7.11 22.68
C ASP A 456 -20.88 -6.17 23.10
N ASP A 457 -19.66 -6.71 23.25
CA ASP A 457 -18.52 -6.01 23.82
C ASP A 457 -17.22 -6.30 23.05
N ILE A 458 -17.19 -5.92 21.77
CA ILE A 458 -16.04 -6.11 20.88
C ILE A 458 -15.30 -4.78 20.70
N SER A 459 -14.00 -4.73 21.02
CA SER A 459 -13.20 -3.53 20.78
C SER A 459 -13.10 -3.20 19.29
N ALA A 460 -13.00 -1.91 18.97
CA ALA A 460 -12.90 -1.41 17.60
C ALA A 460 -11.56 -1.77 16.92
N ASP A 461 -11.43 -3.02 16.46
CA ASP A 461 -10.28 -3.51 15.68
C ASP A 461 -10.70 -4.70 14.78
N ARG A 462 -9.74 -5.26 14.04
CA ARG A 462 -9.93 -6.47 13.25
C ARG A 462 -10.05 -7.70 14.16
N CYS A 463 -11.22 -8.33 14.16
CA CYS A 463 -11.48 -9.59 14.83
C CYS A 463 -11.49 -10.76 13.85
N ALA A 464 -11.13 -11.95 14.33
CA ALA A 464 -11.32 -13.20 13.61
C ALA A 464 -12.46 -13.98 14.27
N LEU A 465 -13.43 -14.40 13.46
CA LEU A 465 -14.53 -15.27 13.87
C LEU A 465 -14.25 -16.69 13.37
N THR A 466 -14.29 -17.65 14.27
CA THR A 466 -14.13 -19.08 13.99
C THR A 466 -15.35 -19.82 14.47
N VAL A 467 -15.95 -20.61 13.60
CA VAL A 467 -17.18 -21.36 13.89
C VAL A 467 -16.84 -22.84 14.00
N VAL A 468 -17.33 -23.46 15.07
CA VAL A 468 -17.24 -24.89 15.34
C VAL A 468 -18.64 -25.43 15.55
N ALA A 469 -19.11 -26.30 14.66
CA ALA A 469 -20.41 -26.94 14.78
C ALA A 469 -20.25 -28.46 14.81
N ALA A 470 -21.08 -29.14 15.60
CA ALA A 470 -21.00 -30.60 15.75
C ALA A 470 -21.26 -31.30 14.40
N GLY A 471 -20.32 -32.17 14.00
CA GLY A 471 -20.42 -32.92 12.74
C GLY A 471 -20.32 -32.07 11.46
N LYS A 472 -19.84 -30.82 11.56
CA LYS A 472 -19.66 -29.90 10.42
C LYS A 472 -18.19 -29.47 10.28
N SER A 473 -17.85 -28.89 9.14
CA SER A 473 -16.51 -28.35 8.90
C SER A 473 -16.27 -27.05 9.68
N TYR A 474 -15.01 -26.79 10.04
CA TYR A 474 -14.57 -25.47 10.48
C TYR A 474 -14.83 -24.43 9.39
N THR A 475 -15.21 -23.23 9.80
CA THR A 475 -15.33 -22.08 8.91
C THR A 475 -15.04 -20.81 9.70
N GLY A 476 -14.71 -19.73 9.03
CA GLY A 476 -14.44 -18.48 9.71
C GLY A 476 -14.27 -17.31 8.77
N THR A 477 -14.26 -16.11 9.34
CA THR A 477 -14.07 -14.88 8.60
C THR A 477 -13.34 -13.85 9.43
N TYR A 478 -12.78 -12.84 8.77
CA TYR A 478 -12.23 -11.66 9.43
C TYR A 478 -13.23 -10.53 9.30
N VAL A 479 -13.50 -9.84 10.40
CA VAL A 479 -14.40 -8.69 10.44
C VAL A 479 -13.62 -7.52 11.01
N THR A 480 -13.80 -6.33 10.44
CA THR A 480 -13.20 -5.10 10.96
C THR A 480 -14.32 -4.20 11.42
N VAL A 481 -14.34 -3.89 12.70
CA VAL A 481 -15.43 -3.13 13.31
C VAL A 481 -14.89 -1.79 13.81
N GLN A 482 -15.67 -0.73 13.62
CA GLN A 482 -15.35 0.61 14.11
C GLN A 482 -16.17 0.92 15.37
N ALA A 483 -15.63 1.78 16.24
CA ALA A 483 -16.28 2.21 17.46
C ALA A 483 -17.69 2.77 17.17
N GLY A 484 -18.71 2.24 17.85
CA GLY A 484 -20.11 2.61 17.65
C GLY A 484 -20.79 2.07 16.38
N GLN A 485 -20.15 1.16 15.63
CA GLN A 485 -20.81 0.44 14.53
C GLN A 485 -21.29 -0.95 14.94
N ASN A 486 -22.54 -1.26 14.61
CA ASN A 486 -23.14 -2.56 14.88
C ASN A 486 -23.18 -3.38 13.60
N GLN A 487 -22.39 -4.45 13.55
CA GLN A 487 -22.34 -5.36 12.41
C GLN A 487 -23.15 -6.63 12.72
N ARG A 488 -24.47 -6.56 12.59
CA ARG A 488 -25.41 -7.62 13.01
C ARG A 488 -25.84 -8.62 11.92
N ASN A 489 -25.33 -8.49 10.69
CA ASN A 489 -25.82 -9.24 9.51
C ASN A 489 -24.77 -10.16 8.87
N LEU A 490 -23.82 -10.71 9.66
CA LEU A 490 -22.86 -11.68 9.12
C LEU A 490 -23.58 -12.99 8.75
N LYS A 491 -23.14 -13.65 7.67
CA LYS A 491 -23.62 -14.99 7.30
C LYS A 491 -22.43 -15.90 7.10
N LEU A 492 -22.35 -16.97 7.88
CA LEU A 492 -21.27 -17.96 7.84
C LEU A 492 -21.84 -19.31 7.45
N ILE A 493 -21.27 -19.91 6.41
CA ILE A 493 -21.74 -21.20 5.89
C ILE A 493 -20.79 -22.31 6.39
N VAL A 494 -21.35 -23.30 7.07
CA VAL A 494 -20.67 -24.53 7.47
C VAL A 494 -20.97 -25.63 6.46
N SER A 495 -19.94 -26.38 6.07
CA SER A 495 -20.02 -27.44 5.05
C SER A 495 -19.90 -28.81 5.69
N ARG A 496 -20.03 -29.87 4.87
CA ARG A 496 -19.72 -31.23 5.30
C ARG A 496 -18.21 -31.33 5.61
N PRO A 497 -17.81 -31.93 6.74
CA PRO A 497 -16.41 -32.12 7.08
C PRO A 497 -15.82 -33.30 6.27
N GLU A 498 -14.59 -33.13 5.84
CA GLU A 498 -13.70 -34.16 5.30
C GLU A 498 -12.39 -34.15 6.10
N SER A 499 -11.72 -35.32 6.11
CA SER A 499 -10.41 -35.46 6.72
C SER A 499 -9.33 -35.27 5.67
N LEU A 500 -8.41 -34.34 5.88
CA LEU A 500 -7.23 -34.19 5.05
C LEU A 500 -6.15 -35.16 5.52
N VAL A 501 -5.76 -36.08 4.64
CA VAL A 501 -4.72 -37.08 4.90
C VAL A 501 -3.42 -36.67 4.22
N LEU A 502 -2.35 -36.56 5.01
CA LEU A 502 -1.00 -36.26 4.55
C LEU A 502 -0.09 -37.46 4.86
N ASN A 503 0.55 -38.01 3.82
CA ASN A 503 1.60 -39.02 3.94
C ASN A 503 2.96 -38.32 3.95
N ILE A 504 3.67 -38.40 5.06
CA ILE A 504 4.90 -37.64 5.32
C ILE A 504 6.11 -38.56 5.23
N GLN A 505 7.01 -38.25 4.30
CA GLN A 505 8.19 -39.05 4.01
C GLN A 505 9.45 -38.19 3.91
N ASP A 506 10.63 -38.79 4.08
CA ASP A 506 11.91 -38.15 3.79
C ASP A 506 12.29 -38.25 2.30
N LYS A 507 13.40 -37.61 1.90
CA LYS A 507 13.93 -37.70 0.53
C LYS A 507 14.27 -39.12 0.06
N GLN A 508 14.44 -40.07 0.97
CA GLN A 508 14.67 -41.48 0.66
C GLN A 508 13.36 -42.29 0.59
N GLY A 509 12.20 -41.65 0.78
CA GLY A 509 10.88 -42.29 0.76
C GLY A 509 10.55 -43.04 2.06
N LYS A 510 11.29 -42.81 3.14
CA LYS A 510 11.01 -43.41 4.45
C LYS A 510 9.96 -42.56 5.20
N PRO A 511 8.94 -43.17 5.83
CA PRO A 511 7.96 -42.43 6.61
C PRO A 511 8.60 -41.70 7.80
N VAL A 512 8.08 -40.50 8.09
CA VAL A 512 8.55 -39.65 9.20
C VAL A 512 7.42 -39.50 10.22
N ALA A 513 7.59 -40.13 11.39
CA ALA A 513 6.67 -40.05 12.51
C ALA A 513 6.92 -38.81 13.38
N GLY A 514 5.92 -38.38 14.15
CA GLY A 514 6.06 -37.28 15.13
C GLY A 514 6.12 -35.87 14.52
N VAL A 515 5.78 -35.73 13.24
CA VAL A 515 5.57 -34.43 12.58
C VAL A 515 4.30 -33.78 13.11
N GLU A 516 4.42 -32.53 13.52
CA GLU A 516 3.35 -31.74 14.12
C GLU A 516 2.67 -30.83 13.08
N PHE A 517 1.34 -30.72 13.20
CA PHE A 517 0.56 -29.72 12.47
C PHE A 517 0.88 -28.29 12.94
N SER A 518 1.06 -27.35 12.00
CA SER A 518 1.22 -25.93 12.32
C SER A 518 0.02 -25.08 11.91
N TYR A 519 -0.33 -25.08 10.62
CA TYR A 519 -1.54 -24.44 10.14
C TYR A 519 -2.03 -25.08 8.85
N VAL A 520 -3.33 -24.95 8.58
CA VAL A 520 -3.92 -25.16 7.26
C VAL A 520 -4.74 -23.93 6.89
N ASN A 521 -4.73 -23.54 5.62
CA ASN A 521 -5.59 -22.47 5.13
C ASN A 521 -6.29 -22.86 3.84
N TRP A 522 -7.51 -22.33 3.65
CA TRP A 522 -8.34 -22.56 2.47
C TRP A 522 -9.21 -21.33 2.20
N ASN A 523 -9.84 -21.30 1.02
CA ASN A 523 -10.81 -20.28 0.67
C ASN A 523 -12.20 -20.71 1.17
N VAL A 524 -12.82 -19.91 2.03
CA VAL A 524 -14.18 -20.17 2.53
C VAL A 524 -15.19 -19.81 1.43
N LYS A 525 -16.23 -20.64 1.24
CA LYS A 525 -17.30 -20.37 0.27
C LYS A 525 -17.97 -19.03 0.59
N GLY A 526 -17.90 -18.07 -0.35
CA GLY A 526 -18.44 -16.72 -0.17
C GLY A 526 -17.62 -15.80 0.74
N GLY A 527 -16.39 -16.19 1.11
CA GLY A 527 -15.56 -15.47 2.09
C GLY A 527 -14.09 -15.32 1.69
N SER A 528 -13.29 -14.85 2.65
CA SER A 528 -11.84 -14.64 2.49
C SER A 528 -11.04 -15.92 2.78
N ARG A 529 -9.75 -15.92 2.46
CA ARG A 529 -8.84 -17.03 2.80
C ARG A 529 -8.71 -17.14 4.32
N TRP A 530 -9.15 -18.26 4.87
CA TRP A 530 -9.18 -18.51 6.31
C TRP A 530 -8.04 -19.43 6.75
N TRP A 531 -7.56 -19.24 7.97
CA TRP A 531 -6.39 -19.94 8.53
C TRP A 531 -6.77 -20.62 9.84
N LEU A 532 -6.72 -21.95 9.86
CA LEU A 532 -6.77 -22.74 11.09
C LEU A 532 -5.34 -22.99 11.56
N GLN A 533 -4.95 -22.36 12.67
CA GLN A 533 -3.62 -22.55 13.28
C GLN A 533 -3.70 -23.54 14.44
N ARG A 534 -2.59 -24.22 14.76
CA ARG A 534 -2.49 -25.14 15.91
C ARG A 534 -3.01 -24.53 17.22
N GLU A 535 -2.67 -23.26 17.48
CA GLU A 535 -3.09 -22.54 18.68
C GLU A 535 -4.62 -22.50 18.84
N TRP A 536 -5.37 -22.48 17.74
CA TRP A 536 -6.83 -22.56 17.79
C TRP A 536 -7.30 -23.92 18.31
N LEU A 537 -6.67 -25.03 17.89
CA LEU A 537 -7.02 -26.37 18.38
C LEU A 537 -6.77 -26.49 19.88
N ASP A 538 -5.60 -26.04 20.35
CA ASP A 538 -5.26 -26.05 21.78
C ASP A 538 -6.27 -25.22 22.60
N ARG A 539 -6.67 -24.05 22.10
CA ARG A 539 -7.65 -23.16 22.74
C ARG A 539 -9.07 -23.72 22.74
N MET A 540 -9.44 -24.43 21.67
CA MET A 540 -10.70 -25.17 21.57
C MET A 540 -10.67 -26.50 22.35
N LYS A 541 -9.54 -26.83 23.01
CA LYS A 541 -9.30 -28.09 23.73
C LYS A 541 -9.42 -29.33 22.82
N ILE A 542 -9.11 -29.17 21.55
CA ILE A 542 -9.08 -30.23 20.54
C ILE A 542 -7.65 -30.75 20.44
N ALA A 543 -7.47 -32.07 20.44
CA ALA A 543 -6.15 -32.68 20.33
C ALA A 543 -5.46 -32.28 19.01
N CYS A 544 -4.24 -31.75 19.10
CA CYS A 544 -3.46 -31.39 17.93
C CYS A 544 -2.98 -32.64 17.18
N PRO A 545 -3.25 -32.76 15.86
CA PRO A 545 -2.88 -33.94 15.11
C PRO A 545 -1.36 -34.02 14.90
N THR A 546 -0.83 -35.23 15.06
CA THR A 546 0.58 -35.60 14.81
C THR A 546 0.63 -36.83 13.89
N SER A 547 1.75 -37.00 13.17
CA SER A 547 1.92 -38.17 12.30
C SER A 547 2.23 -39.45 13.09
N ASP A 548 1.62 -40.54 12.66
CA ASP A 548 1.83 -41.90 13.20
C ASP A 548 3.17 -42.52 12.75
N ALA A 549 3.41 -43.78 13.13
CA ALA A 549 4.64 -44.51 12.82
C ALA A 549 4.85 -44.71 11.31
N GLU A 550 3.76 -44.73 10.55
CA GLU A 550 3.69 -44.83 9.10
C GLU A 550 3.81 -43.46 8.41
N GLY A 551 3.99 -42.38 9.18
CA GLY A 551 4.14 -41.02 8.66
C GLY A 551 2.83 -40.39 8.20
N ARG A 552 1.68 -40.98 8.56
CA ARG A 552 0.36 -40.49 8.18
C ARG A 552 -0.14 -39.48 9.20
N LEU A 553 -0.49 -38.29 8.73
CA LEU A 553 -1.08 -37.20 9.52
C LEU A 553 -2.50 -36.95 9.01
N VAL A 554 -3.49 -37.00 9.90
CA VAL A 554 -4.91 -36.78 9.57
C VAL A 554 -5.41 -35.52 10.26
N ILE A 555 -5.96 -34.59 9.49
CA ILE A 555 -6.57 -33.35 9.99
C ILE A 555 -8.06 -33.41 9.70
N GLU A 556 -8.87 -33.49 10.74
CA GLU A 556 -10.34 -33.58 10.63
C GLU A 556 -11.00 -32.20 10.59
N GLY A 557 -12.26 -32.16 10.12
CA GLY A 557 -13.09 -30.95 10.17
C GLY A 557 -12.80 -29.92 9.07
N ILE A 558 -12.09 -30.28 8.00
CA ILE A 558 -11.86 -29.38 6.87
C ILE A 558 -13.07 -29.47 5.91
N PRO A 559 -13.51 -28.38 5.23
CA PRO A 559 -14.60 -28.48 4.27
C PRO A 559 -14.32 -29.46 3.13
N ALA A 560 -15.36 -30.08 2.58
CA ALA A 560 -15.23 -30.96 1.42
C ALA A 560 -14.82 -30.23 0.13
N ASP A 561 -13.97 -30.88 -0.68
CA ASP A 561 -13.51 -30.44 -2.01
C ASP A 561 -12.92 -29.01 -2.07
N VAL A 562 -12.14 -28.63 -1.06
CA VAL A 562 -11.41 -27.36 -1.04
C VAL A 562 -9.91 -27.56 -1.28
N ASP A 563 -9.30 -26.63 -2.00
CA ASP A 563 -7.85 -26.55 -2.13
C ASP A 563 -7.26 -25.89 -0.87
N CYS A 564 -6.38 -26.60 -0.17
CA CYS A 564 -5.73 -26.16 1.05
C CYS A 564 -4.23 -25.94 0.85
N ASN A 565 -3.64 -25.08 1.69
CA ASN A 565 -2.20 -25.07 1.91
C ASN A 565 -1.92 -25.47 3.36
N VAL A 566 -1.02 -26.43 3.57
CA VAL A 566 -0.70 -26.97 4.88
C VAL A 566 0.78 -26.77 5.19
N LEU A 567 1.06 -26.27 6.39
CA LEU A 567 2.40 -26.23 6.95
C LEU A 567 2.52 -27.22 8.12
N VAL A 568 3.55 -28.05 8.05
CA VAL A 568 3.93 -29.01 9.10
C VAL A 568 5.33 -28.73 9.63
N LYS A 569 5.57 -29.09 10.89
CA LYS A 569 6.85 -28.87 11.60
C LYS A 569 7.36 -30.18 12.19
N HIS A 570 8.68 -30.34 12.21
CA HIS A 570 9.32 -31.48 12.86
C HIS A 570 10.66 -31.03 13.45
N LYS A 571 11.10 -31.68 14.53
CA LYS A 571 12.37 -31.38 15.22
C LYS A 571 13.60 -31.55 14.32
N ASP A 572 13.67 -32.67 13.61
CA ASP A 572 14.84 -33.08 12.82
C ASP A 572 14.78 -32.75 11.33
N TYR A 573 13.68 -32.15 10.85
CA TYR A 573 13.48 -31.82 9.43
C TYR A 573 13.08 -30.34 9.26
N VAL A 574 13.36 -29.78 8.09
CA VAL A 574 12.88 -28.47 7.64
C VAL A 574 11.35 -28.52 7.59
N ASN A 575 10.70 -27.41 7.97
CA ASN A 575 9.25 -27.26 7.84
C ASN A 575 8.78 -27.64 6.44
N GLY A 576 7.72 -28.43 6.37
CA GLY A 576 7.09 -28.84 5.12
C GLY A 576 5.93 -27.91 4.80
N LEU A 577 5.96 -27.24 3.64
CA LEU A 577 4.80 -26.53 3.10
C LEU A 577 4.35 -27.23 1.83
N ILE A 578 3.10 -27.66 1.80
CA ILE A 578 2.44 -28.19 0.61
C ILE A 578 1.28 -27.26 0.23
N GLU A 579 1.25 -26.83 -1.04
CA GLU A 579 0.25 -25.91 -1.57
C GLU A 579 -0.71 -26.64 -2.51
N ASN A 580 -1.97 -26.22 -2.53
CA ASN A 580 -3.04 -26.78 -3.38
C ASN A 580 -3.32 -28.29 -3.16
N VAL A 581 -3.32 -28.73 -1.89
CA VAL A 581 -3.75 -30.09 -1.54
C VAL A 581 -5.27 -30.18 -1.45
N ARG A 582 -5.83 -31.33 -1.83
CA ARG A 582 -7.28 -31.58 -1.74
C ARG A 582 -7.59 -32.55 -0.63
N THR A 583 -8.68 -32.30 0.09
CA THR A 583 -9.22 -33.18 1.14
C THR A 583 -9.67 -34.54 0.59
N SER A 584 -10.11 -34.59 -0.67
CA SER A 584 -10.60 -35.82 -1.33
C SER A 584 -9.50 -36.77 -1.81
N LYS A 585 -8.21 -36.43 -1.66
CA LYS A 585 -7.08 -37.25 -2.12
C LYS A 585 -6.04 -37.42 -1.01
N GLU A 586 -5.31 -38.52 -1.06
CA GLU A 586 -4.09 -38.66 -0.27
C GLU A 586 -3.00 -37.76 -0.85
N ASN A 587 -2.41 -36.91 -0.02
CA ASN A 587 -1.36 -35.99 -0.44
C ASN A 587 -0.05 -36.40 0.22
N THR A 588 1.03 -36.44 -0.56
CA THR A 588 2.36 -36.82 -0.03
C THR A 588 3.23 -35.58 0.11
N ILE A 589 3.86 -35.42 1.27
CA ILE A 589 4.83 -34.35 1.54
C ILE A 589 6.20 -34.96 1.82
N THR A 590 7.21 -34.46 1.13
CA THR A 590 8.60 -34.88 1.31
C THR A 590 9.35 -33.85 2.14
N LEU A 591 9.88 -34.26 3.29
CA LEU A 591 10.64 -33.42 4.20
C LEU A 591 12.15 -33.57 3.98
N ASP A 592 12.83 -32.44 4.10
CA ASP A 592 14.29 -32.35 4.02
C ASP A 592 14.91 -32.25 5.39
N LYS A 593 16.00 -32.98 5.67
CA LYS A 593 16.70 -32.85 6.96
C LYS A 593 17.27 -31.44 7.16
N GLY A 594 17.68 -30.76 6.09
CA GLY A 594 18.25 -29.42 6.14
C GLY A 594 19.52 -29.31 7.00
N VAL A 595 19.98 -28.07 7.18
CA VAL A 595 21.11 -27.67 8.02
C VAL A 595 20.54 -27.08 9.32
N PRO A 596 20.97 -27.57 10.50
CA PRO A 596 20.59 -26.96 11.77
C PRO A 596 21.16 -25.55 11.86
N VAL A 597 20.32 -24.62 12.30
CA VAL A 597 20.70 -23.23 12.55
C VAL A 597 20.19 -22.83 13.92
N GLU A 598 21.09 -22.29 14.72
CA GLU A 598 20.79 -21.68 16.01
C GLU A 598 20.86 -20.16 15.86
N ILE A 599 19.76 -19.50 16.22
CA ILE A 599 19.66 -18.05 16.28
C ILE A 599 19.68 -17.66 17.75
N GLN A 600 20.66 -16.87 18.17
CA GLN A 600 20.73 -16.35 19.53
C GLN A 600 20.35 -14.87 19.57
N ALA A 601 19.41 -14.53 20.45
CA ALA A 601 19.02 -13.18 20.80
C ALA A 601 19.70 -12.78 22.12
N ILE A 602 20.48 -11.70 22.07
CA ILE A 602 21.20 -11.14 23.22
C ILE A 602 20.92 -9.64 23.31
N GLU A 603 20.74 -9.10 24.51
CA GLU A 603 20.65 -7.66 24.73
C GLU A 603 21.99 -6.96 24.44
N ALA A 604 22.03 -5.83 23.71
CA ALA A 604 23.32 -5.28 23.28
C ALA A 604 24.11 -4.54 24.38
N GLU A 605 23.46 -4.13 25.47
CA GLU A 605 24.13 -3.39 26.54
C GLU A 605 24.73 -4.32 27.59
N THR A 606 24.03 -5.41 27.91
CA THR A 606 24.41 -6.37 28.96
C THR A 606 25.10 -7.61 28.40
N GLY A 607 24.83 -7.98 27.14
CA GLY A 607 25.29 -9.23 26.55
C GLY A 607 24.54 -10.46 27.07
N GLU A 608 23.48 -10.27 27.87
CA GLU A 608 22.67 -11.34 28.44
C GLU A 608 21.61 -11.85 27.43
N PRO A 609 21.11 -13.09 27.61
CA PRO A 609 20.05 -13.64 26.77
C PRO A 609 18.77 -12.81 26.82
N ALA A 610 18.29 -12.37 25.65
CA ALA A 610 17.04 -11.62 25.55
C ALA A 610 15.83 -12.57 25.54
N THR A 611 15.43 -13.07 26.72
CA THR A 611 14.40 -14.12 26.86
C THR A 611 12.99 -13.71 26.42
N GLU A 612 12.69 -12.41 26.35
CA GLU A 612 11.42 -11.87 25.81
C GLU A 612 11.44 -11.61 24.30
N ALA A 613 12.55 -11.92 23.63
CA ALA A 613 12.69 -11.71 22.20
C ALA A 613 11.75 -12.62 21.40
N THR A 614 11.12 -12.04 20.38
CA THR A 614 10.42 -12.82 19.34
C THR A 614 11.17 -12.71 18.02
N ILE A 615 11.24 -13.82 17.29
CA ILE A 615 11.92 -13.93 16.01
C ILE A 615 10.90 -14.06 14.89
N ARG A 616 11.12 -13.28 13.83
CA ARG A 616 10.44 -13.40 12.55
C ARG A 616 11.46 -13.74 11.48
N ILE A 617 11.30 -14.88 10.83
CA ILE A 617 12.18 -15.34 9.75
C ILE A 617 11.42 -15.26 8.44
N THR A 618 12.04 -14.65 7.43
CA THR A 618 11.50 -14.60 6.07
C THR A 618 12.56 -15.07 5.07
N GLY A 619 12.17 -15.89 4.11
CA GLY A 619 13.07 -16.36 3.06
C GLY A 619 12.43 -17.37 2.10
N TYR A 620 13.26 -17.98 1.26
CA TYR A 620 12.85 -18.94 0.24
C TYR A 620 13.52 -20.31 0.48
N PRO A 621 12.80 -21.44 0.34
CA PRO A 621 11.37 -21.58 -0.01
C PRO A 621 10.44 -21.10 1.13
N LYS A 622 9.19 -20.72 0.81
CA LYS A 622 8.24 -20.11 1.78
C LYS A 622 8.01 -20.93 3.06
N SER A 623 8.31 -22.22 3.06
CA SER A 623 8.21 -23.09 4.24
C SER A 623 9.09 -22.64 5.42
N ILE A 624 10.14 -21.85 5.17
CA ILE A 624 11.02 -21.34 6.21
C ILE A 624 10.48 -20.06 6.90
N ASN A 625 9.36 -19.53 6.42
CA ASN A 625 8.78 -18.32 6.98
C ASN A 625 8.12 -18.62 8.33
N VAL A 626 8.63 -18.00 9.39
CA VAL A 626 8.01 -18.01 10.73
C VAL A 626 7.84 -16.58 11.22
N SER A 627 6.80 -16.30 12.00
CA SER A 627 6.52 -14.97 12.53
C SER A 627 6.16 -15.07 14.00
N ASN A 628 6.69 -14.14 14.82
CA ASN A 628 6.43 -14.01 16.25
C ASN A 628 6.74 -15.27 17.07
N VAL A 629 7.85 -15.96 16.77
CA VAL A 629 8.24 -17.15 17.54
C VAL A 629 9.07 -16.71 18.75
N PRO A 630 8.68 -17.03 19.99
CA PRO A 630 9.48 -16.71 21.17
C PRO A 630 10.80 -17.50 21.17
N VAL A 631 11.84 -16.90 21.75
CA VAL A 631 13.09 -17.62 22.06
C VAL A 631 12.94 -18.44 23.33
N ASP A 632 13.82 -19.43 23.52
CA ASP A 632 13.87 -20.21 24.76
C ASP A 632 14.43 -19.40 25.94
N SER A 633 14.46 -20.02 27.12
CA SER A 633 15.00 -19.41 28.35
C SER A 633 16.49 -19.06 28.28
N GLU A 634 17.20 -19.51 27.24
CA GLU A 634 18.60 -19.15 26.95
C GLU A 634 18.71 -18.09 25.85
N GLY A 635 17.59 -17.49 25.44
CA GLY A 635 17.53 -16.50 24.35
C GLY A 635 17.76 -17.11 22.97
N LYS A 636 17.63 -18.43 22.81
CA LYS A 636 17.95 -19.15 21.58
C LYS A 636 16.70 -19.64 20.86
N TYR A 637 16.82 -19.69 19.54
CA TYR A 637 15.84 -20.31 18.66
C TYR A 637 16.55 -21.24 17.69
N ARG A 638 16.23 -22.53 17.80
CA ARG A 638 16.84 -23.59 16.99
C ARG A 638 15.87 -24.01 15.90
N THR A 639 16.31 -23.96 14.65
CA THR A 639 15.53 -24.37 13.49
C THR A 639 16.41 -25.06 12.45
N ARG A 640 15.85 -25.55 11.35
CA ARG A 640 16.58 -26.19 10.24
C ARG A 640 16.21 -25.53 8.92
N PHE A 641 17.21 -25.19 8.10
CA PHE A 641 17.01 -24.60 6.76
C PHE A 641 17.44 -25.53 5.63
N PRO A 642 16.82 -25.46 4.45
CA PRO A 642 17.29 -26.24 3.30
C PRO A 642 18.61 -25.67 2.77
N ILE A 643 19.48 -26.56 2.26
CA ILE A 643 20.83 -26.24 1.77
C ILE A 643 20.82 -25.18 0.63
N MET A 644 19.69 -25.01 -0.07
CA MET A 644 19.52 -24.05 -1.18
C MET A 644 18.86 -22.72 -0.78
N SER A 645 18.77 -22.35 0.50
CA SER A 645 18.19 -21.06 0.90
C SER A 645 19.16 -19.89 0.63
N HIS A 646 18.79 -19.02 -0.32
CA HIS A 646 19.67 -17.93 -0.79
C HIS A 646 19.58 -16.64 0.03
N ARG A 647 18.52 -16.47 0.84
CA ARG A 647 18.31 -15.27 1.65
C ARG A 647 17.36 -15.58 2.82
N VAL A 648 17.90 -15.52 4.03
CA VAL A 648 17.14 -15.60 5.28
C VAL A 648 17.29 -14.26 5.98
N THR A 649 16.17 -13.62 6.30
CA THR A 649 16.17 -12.37 7.07
C THR A 649 15.39 -12.60 8.35
N ALA A 650 16.12 -12.57 9.47
CA ALA A 650 15.56 -12.65 10.80
C ALA A 650 15.36 -11.23 11.34
N PHE A 651 14.16 -10.95 11.84
CA PHE A 651 13.81 -9.71 12.53
C PHE A 651 13.47 -10.04 13.98
N HIS A 652 13.84 -9.14 14.87
CA HIS A 652 13.46 -9.18 16.27
C HIS A 652 12.43 -8.08 16.57
N ARG A 653 11.46 -8.36 17.45
CA ARG A 653 10.52 -7.35 17.97
C ARG A 653 10.64 -7.31 19.50
N CYS A 654 11.29 -6.28 20.04
CA CYS A 654 11.48 -6.09 21.49
C CYS A 654 10.18 -5.62 22.15
N ILE A 655 9.87 -6.21 23.29
CA ILE A 655 8.94 -5.68 24.28
C ILE A 655 9.78 -4.83 25.26
N SER A 656 9.37 -3.57 25.46
CA SER A 656 9.89 -2.55 26.38
C SER A 656 11.35 -2.04 26.27
N THR A 657 11.45 -0.70 26.33
CA THR A 657 12.60 0.16 26.68
C THR A 657 13.95 -0.05 25.99
N LEU A 658 14.31 0.95 25.15
CA LEU A 658 15.69 1.42 24.84
C LEU A 658 16.86 0.53 25.31
N THR A 659 17.01 -0.65 24.72
CA THR A 659 18.28 -1.36 24.63
C THR A 659 18.42 -1.80 23.18
N SER A 660 19.40 -1.22 22.48
CA SER A 660 19.70 -1.65 21.11
C SER A 660 20.03 -3.14 21.11
N LEU A 661 19.73 -3.87 20.04
CA LEU A 661 20.04 -5.30 19.89
C LEU A 661 20.96 -5.41 18.67
N LYS A 662 22.22 -5.83 18.86
CA LYS A 662 23.31 -5.56 17.89
C LYS A 662 23.55 -6.65 16.87
N SER A 663 23.10 -7.89 17.10
CA SER A 663 23.38 -8.99 16.17
C SER A 663 22.50 -10.20 16.38
N ILE A 664 21.96 -10.73 15.29
CA ILE A 664 21.50 -12.12 15.18
C ILE A 664 22.70 -12.91 14.65
N LEU A 665 23.34 -13.71 15.51
CA LEU A 665 24.37 -14.64 15.09
C LEU A 665 23.69 -15.89 14.51
N ILE A 666 24.03 -16.21 13.27
CA ILE A 666 23.64 -17.44 12.59
C ILE A 666 24.90 -18.31 12.59
N ASN A 667 24.97 -19.30 13.47
CA ASN A 667 26.04 -20.30 13.49
C ASN A 667 25.67 -21.51 12.61
#